data_AF-A0A0D6ELJ6-F1
#
_entry.id   AF-A0A0D6ELJ6-F1
#
_cell.length_a   1.000
_cell.length_b   1.000
_cell.length_c   1.000
_cell.angle_alpha   90.00
_cell.angle_beta   90.00
_cell.angle_gamma   90.00
#
_symmetry.space_group_name_H-M   'P 1'
#
loop_
_entity.id
_entity.type
_entity.pdbx_description
1 polymer ?
#
loop_
_entity_poly.entity_id
_entity_poly.type
_entity_poly.pdbx_seq_one_letter_code
_entity_poly.pdbx_strand_id
1 'polypeptide(L)'
;MSCLSGTRRDEPDAAVKHVDKTVDTVAEKHSDRTLTAGGIQFSFYWDPFLNGTRTTQLLDGTLGSVVGGGTPTLAVVGGGIWYLRHPDSGGIDAWNRRMDDLFAAVNPALPPIADEVILMPVENAIESRLSPERAATVHHDAIQTMNGALDDRLRRAALLAAQERPALAVPKVFNRLIDGLEDETADGLHFSDAVSRVQASILLNLRCNDVLPKKFPFDKTCCFQYPTPNWVQIALLVVLLAWAPAGLYFYSRCEFLLLSARCPSVELMNSPPADTAPALYRFFPDQKYLLPFAIFGFAVSFLFVADRTNLFLKENKQYDALTFAFLCFISLGAGVATMKPAEKDLGFLNRDQTDEWKGWMQIAILIYHYVGASKVSGIYNPIRVLVAAYLFMSGYGHLSFFLKKADFGFARVANILVRLNLLTVVLSYLMETDYLSYYFSPLVTYNDRPAFLLSKLVIAAALTAAYFEIPGPLESTFSLLNSVFATNWNAAEWRFRQTLDIWIVWVGMLTAYAFIKIKELRLTEHPSWPAWQRWTIIGAAVTMAGYFVFELTRESKFVYNAYHPYVAIAPVLAWCVLRNATPWLRSTNSRFFIFFGQCSLETFIIQFHLFIAGDTRGIIMMIPGGPWLRPLNFAVTSLVFVFVSNQVAIATGLLTSWICYIPKPSSRLPTSTSSAIPSLPSSATLASSGAHTAGGGPEYVALSTMGDDAEGGPQDKNVESFAAGARMDERRERGGGYGVMGKVRAWLERDLRVRFAAILMGLWALNEMYPA
;
A
#
# COMPACT_ATOMS: atom_id res chain seq x y z
N MET A 1 -17.67 -12.14 28.69
CA MET A 1 -17.08 -13.22 27.87
C MET A 1 -17.24 -14.51 28.66
N SER A 2 -18.01 -15.46 28.15
CA SER A 2 -18.25 -16.72 28.85
C SER A 2 -17.50 -17.81 28.09
N CYS A 3 -16.33 -18.20 28.57
CA CYS A 3 -15.56 -19.31 27.99
C CYS A 3 -16.03 -20.63 28.61
N LEU A 4 -16.77 -21.44 27.85
CA LEU A 4 -17.10 -22.82 28.19
C LEU A 4 -16.06 -23.78 27.58
N SER A 5 -14.80 -23.70 28.04
CA SER A 5 -13.76 -24.61 27.53
C SER A 5 -13.71 -25.90 28.35
N GLY A 6 -14.00 -27.03 27.71
CA GLY A 6 -13.96 -28.36 28.32
C GLY A 6 -12.59 -29.03 28.30
N THR A 7 -11.51 -28.42 27.80
CA THR A 7 -10.24 -29.15 27.68
C THR A 7 -9.02 -28.48 28.27
N ARG A 8 -8.97 -27.14 28.36
CA ARG A 8 -7.78 -26.46 28.90
C ARG A 8 -8.06 -25.10 29.51
N ARG A 9 -7.39 -24.84 30.64
CA ARG A 9 -7.47 -23.59 31.41
C ARG A 9 -6.55 -22.49 30.89
N ASP A 10 -5.50 -22.87 30.17
CA ASP A 10 -4.41 -21.95 29.83
C ASP A 10 -4.88 -20.82 28.89
N GLU A 11 -5.87 -21.08 28.04
CA GLU A 11 -6.46 -20.12 27.11
C GLU A 11 -7.28 -19.00 27.79
N PRO A 12 -8.27 -19.29 28.66
CA PRO A 12 -8.99 -18.24 29.37
C PRO A 12 -8.09 -17.45 30.34
N ASP A 13 -7.12 -18.09 31.00
CA ASP A 13 -6.16 -17.39 31.87
C ASP A 13 -5.25 -16.46 31.05
N ALA A 14 -4.78 -16.89 29.87
CA ALA A 14 -4.03 -16.04 28.94
C ALA A 14 -4.87 -14.88 28.40
N ALA A 15 -6.16 -15.09 28.12
CA ALA A 15 -7.08 -14.03 27.68
C ALA A 15 -7.31 -12.97 28.78
N VAL A 16 -7.44 -13.37 30.04
CA VAL A 16 -7.57 -12.44 31.16
C VAL A 16 -6.27 -11.63 31.34
N LYS A 17 -5.11 -12.28 31.25
CA LYS A 17 -3.79 -11.63 31.33
C LYS A 17 -3.51 -10.64 30.19
N HIS A 18 -4.18 -10.78 29.04
CA HIS A 18 -4.14 -9.77 27.97
C HIS A 18 -4.84 -8.47 28.37
N VAL A 19 -5.90 -8.54 29.16
CA VAL A 19 -6.63 -7.36 29.66
C VAL A 19 -5.95 -6.77 30.89
N ASP A 20 -5.54 -7.63 31.82
CA ASP A 20 -4.86 -7.23 33.05
C ASP A 20 -3.80 -8.25 33.44
N LYS A 21 -2.54 -7.85 33.27
CA LYS A 21 -1.37 -8.69 33.56
C LYS A 21 -1.19 -8.98 35.07
N THR A 22 -1.89 -8.25 35.93
CA THR A 22 -1.74 -8.35 37.39
C THR A 22 -2.70 -9.36 38.03
N VAL A 23 -3.67 -9.87 37.26
CA VAL A 23 -4.62 -10.88 37.76
C VAL A 23 -3.90 -12.19 38.05
N ASP A 24 -4.04 -12.67 39.29
CA ASP A 24 -3.56 -13.98 39.67
C ASP A 24 -4.40 -15.07 39.01
N THR A 25 -3.75 -15.90 38.19
CA THR A 25 -4.41 -17.00 37.49
C THR A 25 -4.23 -18.35 38.19
N VAL A 26 -3.53 -18.43 39.33
CA VAL A 26 -3.38 -19.69 40.09
C VAL A 26 -4.73 -20.10 40.70
N ALA A 27 -5.18 -21.32 40.40
CA ALA A 27 -6.45 -21.85 40.90
C ALA A 27 -6.43 -23.39 41.00
N GLU A 28 -7.36 -23.97 41.78
CA GLU A 28 -7.59 -25.41 41.90
C GLU A 28 -7.86 -26.05 40.53
N LYS A 29 -7.29 -27.22 40.20
CA LYS A 29 -7.48 -27.85 38.87
C LYS A 29 -8.92 -28.34 38.67
N HIS A 30 -9.40 -28.32 37.42
CA HIS A 30 -10.70 -28.90 37.03
C HIS A 30 -11.93 -28.30 37.75
N SER A 31 -11.90 -27.00 38.01
CA SER A 31 -13.00 -26.28 38.67
C SER A 31 -13.48 -25.08 37.87
N ASP A 32 -14.75 -24.74 38.07
CA ASP A 32 -15.38 -23.53 37.54
C ASP A 32 -14.74 -22.28 38.14
N ARG A 33 -14.66 -21.22 37.35
CA ARG A 33 -14.05 -19.95 37.75
C ARG A 33 -14.77 -18.78 37.13
N THR A 34 -14.88 -17.68 37.86
CA THR A 34 -15.30 -16.40 37.29
C THR A 34 -14.33 -15.32 37.74
N LEU A 35 -13.77 -14.60 36.78
CA LEU A 35 -12.83 -13.50 36.96
C LEU A 35 -13.42 -12.23 36.36
N THR A 36 -13.02 -11.08 36.88
CA THR A 36 -13.40 -9.78 36.32
C THR A 36 -12.16 -8.94 36.12
N ALA A 37 -11.92 -8.48 34.89
CA ALA A 37 -10.77 -7.65 34.52
C ALA A 37 -11.20 -6.61 33.48
N GLY A 38 -10.77 -5.35 33.63
CA GLY A 38 -11.07 -4.28 32.67
C GLY A 38 -12.56 -4.04 32.41
N GLY A 39 -13.43 -4.32 33.38
CA GLY A 39 -14.90 -4.23 33.23
C GLY A 39 -15.53 -5.41 32.48
N ILE A 40 -14.76 -6.45 32.14
CA ILE A 40 -15.21 -7.67 31.46
C ILE A 40 -15.25 -8.81 32.49
N GLN A 41 -16.37 -9.52 32.54
CA GLN A 41 -16.49 -10.77 33.27
C GLN A 41 -16.04 -11.94 32.36
N PHE A 42 -15.10 -12.74 32.84
CA PHE A 42 -14.61 -13.97 32.25
C PHE A 42 -15.08 -15.15 33.08
N SER A 43 -15.99 -15.95 32.54
CA SER A 43 -16.46 -17.16 33.22
C SER A 43 -15.91 -18.39 32.51
N PHE A 44 -15.25 -19.27 33.26
CA PHE A 44 -14.78 -20.57 32.86
C PHE A 44 -15.60 -21.65 33.57
N TYR A 45 -16.18 -22.59 32.82
CA TYR A 45 -16.85 -23.74 33.42
C TYR A 45 -16.16 -25.02 32.95
N TRP A 46 -15.78 -25.86 33.89
CA TRP A 46 -15.09 -27.11 33.62
C TRP A 46 -16.09 -28.20 33.24
N ASP A 47 -16.22 -28.48 31.95
CA ASP A 47 -17.12 -29.50 31.43
C ASP A 47 -16.50 -30.27 30.24
N PRO A 48 -15.62 -31.26 30.50
CA PRO A 48 -14.87 -31.95 29.46
C PRO A 48 -15.69 -32.82 28.51
N PHE A 49 -16.93 -33.14 28.89
CA PHE A 49 -17.87 -33.94 28.12
C PHE A 49 -19.08 -33.15 27.64
N LEU A 50 -19.07 -31.82 27.79
CA LEU A 50 -20.12 -30.92 27.32
C LEU A 50 -21.54 -31.42 27.70
N ASN A 51 -21.67 -32.01 28.90
CA ASN A 51 -22.89 -32.65 29.38
C ASN A 51 -23.36 -32.09 30.72
N GLY A 52 -22.69 -31.06 31.23
CA GLY A 52 -23.02 -30.37 32.45
C GLY A 52 -24.20 -29.40 32.29
N THR A 53 -24.71 -28.96 33.44
CA THR A 53 -25.83 -28.03 33.53
C THR A 53 -25.56 -26.70 32.82
N ARG A 54 -24.33 -26.18 32.91
CA ARG A 54 -23.95 -24.90 32.28
C ARG A 54 -23.89 -24.98 30.76
N THR A 55 -23.41 -26.10 30.22
CA THR A 55 -23.43 -26.36 28.78
C THR A 55 -24.86 -26.46 28.26
N THR A 56 -25.73 -27.20 28.96
CA THR A 56 -27.15 -27.29 28.60
C THR A 56 -27.82 -25.92 28.59
N GLN A 57 -27.57 -25.10 29.63
CA GLN A 57 -28.06 -23.72 29.70
C GLN A 57 -27.53 -22.82 28.56
N LEU A 58 -26.28 -23.02 28.10
CA LEU A 58 -25.76 -22.32 26.92
C LEU A 58 -26.54 -22.72 25.68
N LEU A 59 -26.67 -24.02 25.42
CA LEU A 59 -27.33 -24.54 24.21
C LEU A 59 -28.81 -24.15 24.14
N ASP A 60 -29.48 -24.05 25.29
CA ASP A 60 -30.86 -23.57 25.40
C ASP A 60 -30.99 -22.03 25.34
N GLY A 61 -29.87 -21.29 25.29
CA GLY A 61 -29.85 -19.82 25.29
C GLY A 61 -30.24 -19.16 26.62
N THR A 62 -30.30 -19.93 27.72
CA THR A 62 -30.74 -19.47 29.04
C THR A 62 -29.58 -19.07 29.96
N LEU A 63 -28.33 -19.41 29.62
CA LEU A 63 -27.15 -19.20 30.48
C LEU A 63 -27.04 -17.79 31.06
N GLY A 64 -27.18 -16.76 30.22
CA GLY A 64 -27.08 -15.35 30.65
C GLY A 64 -28.06 -15.02 31.78
N SER A 65 -29.33 -15.43 31.60
CA SER A 65 -30.38 -15.22 32.61
C SER A 65 -30.09 -15.93 33.93
N VAL A 66 -29.44 -17.09 33.90
CA VAL A 66 -29.14 -17.89 35.10
C VAL A 66 -27.94 -17.33 35.88
N VAL A 67 -26.94 -16.80 35.18
CA VAL A 67 -25.70 -16.28 35.81
C VAL A 67 -25.75 -14.79 36.14
N GLY A 68 -26.90 -14.14 35.94
CA GLY A 68 -27.11 -12.73 36.28
C GLY A 68 -26.54 -11.75 35.26
N GLY A 69 -26.54 -12.12 33.96
CA GLY A 69 -26.04 -11.30 32.85
C GLY A 69 -26.94 -11.34 31.61
N GLY A 70 -26.54 -10.62 30.56
CA GLY A 70 -27.16 -10.72 29.23
C GLY A 70 -26.65 -11.94 28.46
N THR A 71 -27.07 -12.06 27.20
CA THR A 71 -26.50 -13.03 26.25
C THR A 71 -24.97 -12.89 26.20
N PRO A 72 -24.19 -13.99 26.29
CA PRO A 72 -22.74 -13.92 26.26
C PRO A 72 -22.23 -13.22 24.99
N THR A 73 -21.33 -12.25 25.14
CA THR A 73 -20.70 -11.56 24.00
C THR A 73 -19.77 -12.46 23.17
N LEU A 74 -19.25 -13.51 23.79
CA LEU A 74 -18.39 -14.50 23.16
C LEU A 74 -18.49 -15.79 23.99
N ALA A 75 -18.88 -16.87 23.33
CA ALA A 75 -18.93 -18.23 23.88
C ALA A 75 -17.85 -19.09 23.24
N VAL A 76 -16.83 -19.49 24.01
CA VAL A 76 -15.78 -20.41 23.52
C VAL A 76 -16.10 -21.80 24.05
N VAL A 77 -16.39 -22.75 23.16
CA VAL A 77 -16.74 -24.13 23.49
C VAL A 77 -15.59 -25.05 23.09
N GLY A 78 -15.14 -25.95 23.96
CA GLY A 78 -14.04 -26.88 23.65
C GLY A 78 -14.25 -28.25 24.27
N GLY A 79 -13.80 -29.31 23.59
CA GLY A 79 -14.03 -30.70 24.00
C GLY A 79 -13.23 -31.67 23.13
N GLY A 80 -13.18 -32.94 23.50
CA GLY A 80 -12.71 -34.01 22.60
C GLY A 80 -11.65 -34.93 23.20
N ILE A 81 -10.48 -34.40 23.58
CA ILE A 81 -9.36 -35.24 24.09
C ILE A 81 -9.78 -36.07 25.32
N TRP A 82 -10.68 -35.56 26.16
CA TRP A 82 -11.20 -36.29 27.31
C TRP A 82 -12.06 -37.50 26.94
N TYR A 83 -12.76 -37.47 25.80
CA TYR A 83 -13.50 -38.62 25.26
C TYR A 83 -12.56 -39.72 24.76
N LEU A 84 -11.40 -39.32 24.21
CA LEU A 84 -10.37 -40.28 23.80
C LEU A 84 -9.71 -40.91 25.03
N ARG A 85 -9.35 -40.09 26.03
CA ARG A 85 -8.67 -40.53 27.25
C ARG A 85 -9.52 -41.47 28.12
N HIS A 86 -10.85 -41.30 28.12
CA HIS A 86 -11.77 -42.08 28.95
C HIS A 86 -12.75 -42.84 28.03
N PRO A 87 -12.41 -44.07 27.59
CA PRO A 87 -13.24 -44.82 26.64
C PRO A 87 -14.67 -45.10 27.14
N ASP A 88 -14.86 -45.17 28.46
CA ASP A 88 -16.15 -45.33 29.15
C ASP A 88 -17.09 -44.12 28.99
N SER A 89 -16.59 -42.98 28.53
CA SER A 89 -17.40 -41.79 28.20
C SER A 89 -18.31 -41.96 26.97
N GLY A 90 -18.18 -43.07 26.25
CA GLY A 90 -18.83 -43.30 24.95
C GLY A 90 -18.03 -42.76 23.76
N GLY A 91 -16.80 -42.30 23.99
CA GLY A 91 -15.80 -42.00 22.97
C GLY A 91 -16.26 -41.00 21.90
N ILE A 92 -15.82 -41.22 20.67
CA ILE A 92 -16.08 -40.33 19.52
C ILE A 92 -17.59 -40.22 19.22
N ASP A 93 -18.38 -41.28 19.44
CA ASP A 93 -19.83 -41.26 19.16
C ASP A 93 -20.60 -40.37 20.14
N ALA A 94 -20.22 -40.39 21.42
CA ALA A 94 -20.78 -39.47 22.41
C ALA A 94 -20.37 -38.02 22.12
N TRP A 95 -19.10 -37.79 21.75
CA TRP A 95 -18.63 -36.48 21.33
C TRP A 95 -19.37 -35.97 20.08
N ASN A 96 -19.58 -36.81 19.07
CA ASN A 96 -20.31 -36.45 17.85
C ASN A 96 -21.73 -35.98 18.15
N ARG A 97 -22.45 -36.66 19.05
CA ARG A 97 -23.79 -36.24 19.49
C ARG A 97 -23.78 -34.85 20.13
N ARG A 98 -22.78 -34.55 20.96
CA ARG A 98 -22.62 -33.21 21.55
C ARG A 98 -22.31 -32.13 20.53
N MET A 99 -21.54 -32.47 19.50
CA MET A 99 -21.34 -31.56 18.37
C MET A 99 -22.64 -31.34 17.60
N ASP A 100 -23.45 -32.38 17.38
CA ASP A 100 -24.75 -32.22 16.72
C ASP A 100 -25.70 -31.32 17.53
N ASP A 101 -25.75 -31.48 18.86
CA ASP A 101 -26.50 -30.60 19.77
C ASP A 101 -26.04 -29.13 19.63
N LEU A 102 -24.72 -28.90 19.63
CA LEU A 102 -24.15 -27.55 19.47
C LEU A 102 -24.50 -26.93 18.11
N PHE A 103 -24.31 -27.67 17.01
CA PHE A 103 -24.62 -27.19 15.66
C PHE A 103 -26.12 -26.95 15.45
N ALA A 104 -26.99 -27.69 16.14
CA ALA A 104 -28.42 -27.42 16.17
C ALA A 104 -28.76 -26.12 16.93
N ALA A 105 -28.10 -25.87 18.06
CA ALA A 105 -28.31 -24.68 18.88
C ALA A 105 -27.84 -23.37 18.20
N VAL A 106 -26.79 -23.43 17.38
CA VAL A 106 -26.27 -22.27 16.63
C VAL A 106 -26.96 -22.07 15.27
N ASN A 107 -28.11 -22.68 15.04
CA ASN A 107 -28.85 -22.51 13.80
C ASN A 107 -29.31 -21.04 13.64
N PRO A 108 -29.03 -20.36 12.50
CA PRO A 108 -29.46 -18.98 12.26
C PRO A 108 -30.98 -18.75 12.39
N ALA A 109 -31.79 -19.80 12.26
CA ALA A 109 -33.25 -19.72 12.45
C ALA A 109 -33.69 -19.63 13.93
N LEU A 110 -32.78 -19.82 14.88
CA LEU A 110 -33.03 -19.78 16.32
C LEU A 110 -32.44 -18.50 16.95
N PRO A 111 -32.94 -18.07 18.12
CA PRO A 111 -32.32 -16.99 18.88
C PRO A 111 -30.84 -17.29 19.18
N PRO A 112 -29.94 -16.29 19.07
CA PRO A 112 -28.51 -16.52 19.29
C PRO A 112 -28.21 -16.87 20.75
N ILE A 113 -27.46 -17.96 20.94
CA ILE A 113 -26.99 -18.40 22.27
C ILE A 113 -25.82 -17.55 22.79
N ALA A 114 -25.13 -16.84 21.90
CA ALA A 114 -24.08 -15.86 22.15
C ALA A 114 -23.97 -14.91 20.95
N ASP A 115 -23.38 -13.72 21.12
CA ASP A 115 -23.12 -12.83 19.97
C ASP A 115 -22.11 -13.42 18.98
N GLU A 116 -21.23 -14.30 19.46
CA GLU A 116 -20.26 -15.06 18.67
C GLU A 116 -20.00 -16.39 19.40
N VAL A 117 -20.08 -17.51 18.69
CA VAL A 117 -19.70 -18.83 19.22
C VAL A 117 -18.42 -19.29 18.54
N ILE A 118 -17.42 -19.65 19.32
CA ILE A 118 -16.16 -20.24 18.86
C ILE A 118 -16.10 -21.66 19.37
N LEU A 119 -16.07 -22.64 18.47
CA LEU A 119 -15.78 -24.03 18.82
C LEU A 119 -14.29 -24.31 18.60
N MET A 120 -13.59 -24.65 19.66
CA MET A 120 -12.19 -25.04 19.61
C MET A 120 -12.04 -26.32 18.79
N PRO A 121 -11.03 -26.41 17.88
CA PRO A 121 -10.72 -27.69 17.26
C PRO A 121 -10.29 -28.69 18.34
N VAL A 122 -10.39 -29.98 18.04
CA VAL A 122 -9.75 -30.99 18.88
C VAL A 122 -8.25 -30.82 18.68
N GLU A 123 -7.56 -30.34 19.71
CA GLU A 123 -6.15 -30.03 19.56
C GLU A 123 -5.28 -31.27 19.34
N ASN A 124 -4.27 -31.15 18.48
CA ASN A 124 -3.30 -32.21 18.27
C ASN A 124 -2.48 -32.44 19.55
N ALA A 125 -2.32 -33.71 19.92
CA ALA A 125 -1.41 -34.12 20.97
C ALA A 125 -0.02 -34.39 20.40
N ILE A 126 1.03 -33.97 21.13
CA ILE A 126 2.41 -34.33 20.79
C ILE A 126 2.70 -35.70 21.40
N GLU A 127 2.47 -36.76 20.62
CA GLU A 127 2.52 -38.15 21.09
C GLU A 127 3.85 -38.52 21.78
N SER A 128 4.98 -37.96 21.32
CA SER A 128 6.31 -38.20 21.89
C SER A 128 6.48 -37.66 23.32
N ARG A 129 5.60 -36.76 23.76
CA ARG A 129 5.60 -36.14 25.10
C ARG A 129 4.48 -36.66 26.00
N LEU A 130 3.60 -37.55 25.51
CA LEU A 130 2.51 -38.11 26.30
C LEU A 130 3.03 -39.13 27.33
N SER A 131 2.37 -39.19 28.48
CA SER A 131 2.58 -40.29 29.43
C SER A 131 2.09 -41.62 28.84
N PRO A 132 2.63 -42.78 29.26
CA PRO A 132 2.24 -44.09 28.71
C PRO A 132 0.73 -44.36 28.75
N GLU A 133 0.05 -43.95 29.82
CA GLU A 133 -1.41 -44.08 29.96
C GLU A 133 -2.18 -43.25 28.93
N ARG A 134 -1.70 -42.03 28.62
CA ARG A 134 -2.32 -41.15 27.62
C ARG A 134 -2.02 -41.63 26.21
N ALA A 135 -0.79 -42.05 25.95
CA ALA A 135 -0.38 -42.60 24.65
C ALA A 135 -1.13 -43.87 24.27
N ALA A 136 -1.69 -44.60 25.25
CA ALA A 136 -2.50 -45.79 25.00
C ALA A 136 -3.92 -45.50 24.45
N THR A 137 -4.39 -44.24 24.53
CA THR A 137 -5.79 -43.88 24.23
C THR A 137 -5.93 -42.63 23.37
N VAL A 138 -4.99 -41.68 23.46
CA VAL A 138 -5.00 -40.42 22.71
C VAL A 138 -4.10 -40.56 21.49
N HIS A 139 -4.71 -40.87 20.34
CA HIS A 139 -4.02 -41.05 19.06
C HIS A 139 -4.31 -39.92 18.09
N HIS A 140 -3.31 -39.53 17.30
CA HIS A 140 -3.41 -38.50 16.27
C HIS A 140 -4.53 -38.79 15.26
N ASP A 141 -4.66 -40.03 14.80
CA ASP A 141 -5.68 -40.42 13.81
C ASP A 141 -7.12 -40.23 14.33
N ALA A 142 -7.34 -40.47 15.62
CA ALA A 142 -8.63 -40.23 16.26
C ALA A 142 -8.93 -38.72 16.32
N ILE A 143 -7.94 -37.90 16.66
CA ILE A 143 -8.05 -36.43 16.66
C ILE A 143 -8.36 -35.91 15.25
N GLN A 144 -7.68 -36.43 14.21
CA GLN A 144 -7.95 -36.06 12.82
C GLN A 144 -9.37 -36.47 12.39
N THR A 145 -9.83 -37.64 12.83
CA THR A 145 -11.20 -38.09 12.56
C THR A 145 -12.23 -37.13 13.16
N MET A 146 -12.03 -36.70 14.41
CA MET A 146 -12.90 -35.72 15.08
C MET A 146 -12.88 -34.37 14.37
N ASN A 147 -11.69 -33.83 14.06
CA ASN A 147 -11.56 -32.57 13.33
C ASN A 147 -12.17 -32.64 11.91
N GLY A 148 -12.00 -33.76 11.21
CA GLY A 148 -12.67 -34.02 9.93
C GLY A 148 -14.20 -33.98 10.03
N ALA A 149 -14.75 -34.51 11.12
CA ALA A 149 -16.18 -34.45 11.39
C ALA A 149 -16.68 -33.03 11.70
N LEU A 150 -15.85 -32.15 12.28
CA LEU A 150 -16.16 -30.72 12.40
C LEU A 150 -16.19 -30.05 11.02
N ASP A 151 -15.24 -30.39 10.15
CA ASP A 151 -15.12 -29.83 8.81
C ASP A 151 -16.30 -30.17 7.91
N ASP A 152 -16.81 -31.39 8.02
CA ASP A 152 -18.03 -31.82 7.34
C ASP A 152 -19.26 -31.03 7.82
N ARG A 153 -19.39 -30.80 9.14
CA ARG A 153 -20.49 -30.03 9.72
C ARG A 153 -20.45 -28.56 9.29
N LEU A 154 -19.28 -27.93 9.34
CA LEU A 154 -19.09 -26.55 8.88
C LEU A 154 -19.43 -26.38 7.40
N ARG A 155 -19.01 -27.32 6.53
CA ARG A 155 -19.35 -27.29 5.11
C ARG A 155 -20.86 -27.39 4.88
N ARG A 156 -21.56 -28.28 5.60
CA ARG A 156 -23.02 -28.38 5.53
C ARG A 156 -23.72 -27.11 6.01
N ALA A 157 -23.28 -26.56 7.14
CA ALA A 157 -23.83 -25.32 7.68
C ALA A 157 -23.64 -24.13 6.72
N ALA A 158 -22.47 -24.02 6.08
CA ALA A 158 -22.18 -22.97 5.12
C ALA A 158 -23.07 -23.02 3.87
N LEU A 159 -23.44 -24.22 3.39
CA LEU A 159 -24.37 -24.37 2.26
C LEU A 159 -25.79 -23.89 2.59
N LEU A 160 -26.20 -24.03 3.85
CA LEU A 160 -27.53 -23.62 4.32
C LEU A 160 -27.60 -22.13 4.65
N ALA A 161 -26.48 -21.53 5.08
CA ALA A 161 -26.41 -20.16 5.58
C ALA A 161 -26.15 -19.09 4.48
N ALA A 162 -26.66 -19.29 3.25
CA ALA A 162 -26.31 -18.49 2.07
C ALA A 162 -26.53 -16.96 2.16
N GLN A 163 -27.06 -16.42 3.27
CA GLN A 163 -27.32 -14.99 3.46
C GLN A 163 -26.90 -14.39 4.82
N GLU A 164 -26.48 -15.16 5.82
CA GLU A 164 -26.09 -14.62 7.13
C GLU A 164 -24.87 -15.33 7.71
N ARG A 165 -24.11 -14.63 8.57
CA ARG A 165 -22.83 -15.09 9.15
C ARG A 165 -22.96 -16.52 9.70
N PRO A 166 -21.94 -17.39 9.57
CA PRO A 166 -21.92 -18.61 10.35
C PRO A 166 -21.90 -18.21 11.83
N ALA A 167 -22.92 -18.62 12.58
CA ALA A 167 -23.02 -18.35 14.02
C ALA A 167 -21.90 -19.04 14.86
N LEU A 168 -21.03 -19.80 14.19
CA LEU A 168 -19.98 -20.62 14.78
C LEU A 168 -18.69 -20.54 13.97
N ALA A 169 -17.57 -20.21 14.62
CA ALA A 169 -16.22 -20.26 14.04
C ALA A 169 -15.39 -21.38 14.68
N VAL A 170 -14.55 -22.05 13.89
CA VAL A 170 -13.57 -23.05 14.40
C VAL A 170 -12.15 -22.58 14.04
N PRO A 171 -11.31 -22.18 15.02
CA PRO A 171 -9.99 -21.63 14.76
C PRO A 171 -8.96 -22.74 14.48
N LYS A 172 -9.06 -23.38 13.31
CA LYS A 172 -8.16 -24.49 12.90
C LYS A 172 -6.67 -24.14 12.91
N VAL A 173 -6.35 -22.85 12.89
CA VAL A 173 -4.98 -22.34 13.01
C VAL A 173 -4.31 -22.78 14.32
N PHE A 174 -5.07 -23.13 15.36
CA PHE A 174 -4.54 -23.60 16.64
C PHE A 174 -3.70 -24.87 16.48
N ASN A 175 -4.19 -25.85 15.71
CA ASN A 175 -3.42 -27.07 15.40
C ASN A 175 -2.19 -26.82 14.54
N ARG A 176 -2.18 -25.74 13.74
CA ARG A 176 -1.00 -25.33 12.97
C ARG A 176 0.01 -24.55 13.81
N LEU A 177 -0.47 -23.83 14.82
CA LEU A 177 0.38 -23.04 15.71
C LEU A 177 1.28 -23.93 16.57
N ILE A 178 0.76 -25.07 17.01
CA ILE A 178 1.47 -26.02 17.89
C ILE A 178 2.30 -27.06 17.14
N ASP A 179 2.20 -27.09 15.81
CA ASP A 179 2.92 -28.05 14.97
C ASP A 179 4.43 -27.78 15.02
N GLY A 180 5.21 -28.82 15.35
CA GLY A 180 6.68 -28.72 15.53
C GLY A 180 7.13 -27.93 16.77
N LEU A 181 6.26 -27.75 17.78
CA LEU A 181 6.59 -27.10 19.06
C LEU A 181 6.71 -28.12 20.21
N GLU A 182 7.45 -29.22 20.00
CA GLU A 182 7.61 -30.28 21.00
C GLU A 182 8.32 -29.81 22.28
N ASP A 183 9.10 -28.74 22.21
CA ASP A 183 9.83 -28.16 23.34
C ASP A 183 8.98 -27.17 24.15
N GLU A 184 7.84 -26.72 23.63
CA GLU A 184 6.92 -25.79 24.30
C GLU A 184 5.87 -26.53 25.14
N THR A 185 5.94 -27.86 25.25
CA THR A 185 5.04 -28.69 26.06
C THR A 185 5.79 -29.74 26.86
N ALA A 186 5.39 -29.91 28.13
CA ALA A 186 5.97 -30.93 29.01
C ALA A 186 5.23 -32.27 28.94
N ASP A 187 3.93 -32.26 28.62
CA ASP A 187 3.06 -33.43 28.72
C ASP A 187 2.31 -33.76 27.42
N GLY A 188 2.71 -33.11 26.32
CA GLY A 188 2.16 -33.28 24.98
C GLY A 188 0.78 -32.69 24.77
N LEU A 189 0.21 -32.04 25.80
CA LEU A 189 -1.12 -31.44 25.76
C LEU A 189 -1.08 -29.97 26.18
N HIS A 190 -0.42 -29.61 27.28
CA HIS A 190 -0.41 -28.23 27.77
C HIS A 190 0.83 -27.49 27.24
N PHE A 191 0.62 -26.36 26.59
CA PHE A 191 1.68 -25.57 25.98
C PHE A 191 2.05 -24.36 26.84
N SER A 192 3.22 -23.78 26.58
CA SER A 192 3.73 -22.64 27.31
C SER A 192 2.82 -21.41 27.27
N ASP A 193 3.03 -20.49 28.21
CA ASP A 193 2.37 -19.18 28.25
C ASP A 193 2.55 -18.38 26.95
N ALA A 194 3.66 -18.59 26.22
CA ALA A 194 3.92 -17.91 24.96
C ALA A 194 2.93 -18.37 23.87
N VAL A 195 2.75 -19.68 23.72
CA VAL A 195 1.78 -20.27 22.78
C VAL A 195 0.35 -19.89 23.15
N SER A 196 -0.01 -20.06 24.43
CA SER A 196 -1.34 -19.73 24.95
C SER A 196 -1.69 -18.24 24.76
N ARG A 197 -0.70 -17.35 24.85
CA ARG A 197 -0.89 -15.91 24.57
C ARG A 197 -1.23 -15.64 23.11
N VAL A 198 -0.58 -16.35 22.17
CA VAL A 198 -0.88 -16.22 20.73
C VAL A 198 -2.28 -16.76 20.42
N GLN A 199 -2.64 -17.92 20.99
CA GLN A 199 -3.98 -18.49 20.90
C GLN A 199 -5.05 -17.51 21.41
N ALA A 200 -4.85 -16.94 22.60
CA ALA A 200 -5.75 -15.94 23.17
C ALA A 200 -5.86 -14.69 22.29
N SER A 201 -4.74 -14.20 21.71
CA SER A 201 -4.77 -13.08 20.76
C SER A 201 -5.61 -13.40 19.52
N ILE A 202 -5.52 -14.62 18.98
CA ILE A 202 -6.33 -15.04 17.81
C ILE A 202 -7.82 -15.04 18.17
N LEU A 203 -8.19 -15.61 19.33
CA LEU A 203 -9.58 -15.64 19.79
C LEU A 203 -10.16 -14.24 20.01
N LEU A 204 -9.41 -13.37 20.66
CA LEU A 204 -9.82 -11.99 20.89
C LEU A 204 -9.92 -11.23 19.56
N ASN A 205 -8.96 -11.42 18.65
CA ASN A 205 -8.98 -10.77 17.33
C ASN A 205 -10.16 -11.23 16.48
N LEU A 206 -10.57 -12.50 16.54
CA LEU A 206 -11.76 -13.02 15.86
C LEU A 206 -13.04 -12.26 16.19
N ARG A 207 -13.16 -11.77 17.44
CA ARG A 207 -14.31 -10.98 17.87
C ARG A 207 -14.07 -9.48 17.75
N CYS A 208 -12.95 -9.00 18.28
CA CYS A 208 -12.68 -7.58 18.47
C CYS A 208 -12.37 -6.87 17.15
N ASN A 209 -11.62 -7.48 16.23
CA ASN A 209 -11.20 -6.77 15.02
C ASN A 209 -12.37 -6.47 14.07
N ASP A 210 -13.43 -7.28 14.11
CA ASP A 210 -14.63 -7.03 13.30
C ASP A 210 -15.49 -5.86 13.79
N VAL A 211 -15.42 -5.52 15.09
CA VAL A 211 -16.16 -4.39 15.69
C VAL A 211 -15.36 -3.10 15.75
N LEU A 212 -14.03 -3.17 15.54
CA LEU A 212 -13.18 -1.99 15.51
C LEU A 212 -13.37 -1.18 14.21
N PRO A 213 -13.10 0.14 14.23
CA PRO A 213 -13.22 0.98 13.03
C PRO A 213 -12.37 0.43 11.88
N LYS A 214 -13.04 0.10 10.77
CA LYS A 214 -12.42 -0.47 9.56
C LYS A 214 -11.94 0.64 8.64
N LYS A 215 -11.00 1.45 9.11
CA LYS A 215 -10.42 2.58 8.36
C LYS A 215 -8.96 2.32 8.01
N PHE A 216 -8.50 2.91 6.90
CA PHE A 216 -7.11 2.87 6.50
C PHE A 216 -6.25 3.81 7.37
N PRO A 217 -4.99 3.45 7.71
CA PRO A 217 -4.33 2.16 7.44
C PRO A 217 -4.98 1.02 8.25
N PHE A 218 -5.14 -0.15 7.61
CA PHE A 218 -5.73 -1.30 8.30
C PHE A 218 -4.70 -1.88 9.26
N ASP A 219 -4.61 -1.38 10.49
CA ASP A 219 -3.66 -1.87 11.48
C ASP A 219 -4.04 -3.26 12.08
N LYS A 220 -5.24 -3.75 11.76
CA LYS A 220 -5.84 -4.98 12.31
C LYS A 220 -6.51 -5.79 11.20
N THR A 221 -5.71 -6.55 10.45
CA THR A 221 -6.19 -7.31 9.28
C THR A 221 -6.60 -8.74 9.59
N CYS A 222 -6.09 -9.31 10.68
CA CYS A 222 -6.41 -10.67 11.07
C CYS A 222 -7.79 -10.72 11.73
N CYS A 223 -8.67 -11.48 11.08
CA CYS A 223 -10.01 -11.88 11.51
C CYS A 223 -11.09 -10.79 11.53
N PHE A 224 -11.14 -9.93 10.51
CA PHE A 224 -12.27 -9.02 10.33
C PHE A 224 -12.87 -9.14 8.93
N GLN A 225 -14.16 -8.81 8.81
CA GLN A 225 -14.81 -8.71 7.50
C GLN A 225 -14.45 -7.38 6.85
N TYR A 226 -13.89 -7.43 5.64
CA TYR A 226 -13.63 -6.21 4.88
C TYR A 226 -14.94 -5.43 4.64
N PRO A 227 -14.91 -4.09 4.71
CA PRO A 227 -16.08 -3.29 4.45
C PRO A 227 -16.58 -3.53 3.01
N THR A 228 -17.89 -3.64 2.84
CA THR A 228 -18.51 -3.74 1.52
C THR A 228 -18.32 -2.42 0.77
N PRO A 229 -18.07 -2.44 -0.56
CA PRO A 229 -17.87 -1.22 -1.31
C PRO A 229 -19.10 -0.30 -1.22
N ASN A 230 -18.87 0.98 -0.98
CA ASN A 230 -19.94 1.98 -1.00
C ASN A 230 -20.43 2.24 -2.45
N TRP A 231 -21.57 2.92 -2.60
CA TRP A 231 -22.16 3.12 -3.93
C TRP A 231 -21.24 3.88 -4.91
N VAL A 232 -20.37 4.77 -4.41
CA VAL A 232 -19.39 5.51 -5.24
C VAL A 232 -18.33 4.55 -5.77
N GLN A 233 -17.80 3.68 -4.90
CA GLN A 233 -16.85 2.63 -5.29
C GLN A 233 -17.48 1.67 -6.29
N ILE A 234 -18.73 1.24 -6.07
CA ILE A 234 -19.46 0.37 -7.01
C ILE A 234 -19.63 1.07 -8.36
N ALA A 235 -20.09 2.32 -8.38
CA ALA A 235 -20.26 3.08 -9.61
C ALA A 235 -18.93 3.24 -10.38
N LEU A 236 -17.84 3.55 -9.67
CA LEU A 236 -16.52 3.70 -10.24
C LEU A 236 -15.98 2.37 -10.81
N LEU A 237 -16.14 1.26 -10.08
CA LEU A 237 -15.77 -0.08 -10.55
C LEU A 237 -16.56 -0.47 -11.81
N VAL A 238 -17.87 -0.21 -11.83
CA VAL A 238 -18.72 -0.48 -13.00
C VAL A 238 -18.26 0.35 -14.20
N VAL A 239 -17.97 1.64 -14.02
CA VAL A 239 -17.46 2.48 -15.11
C VAL A 239 -16.12 1.96 -15.62
N LEU A 240 -15.17 1.66 -14.73
CA LEU A 240 -13.83 1.18 -15.09
C LEU A 240 -13.85 -0.17 -15.81
N LEU A 241 -14.76 -1.08 -15.42
CA LEU A 241 -14.84 -2.44 -15.97
C LEU A 241 -15.79 -2.57 -17.17
N ALA A 242 -16.81 -1.73 -17.30
CA ALA A 242 -17.83 -1.88 -18.34
C ALA A 242 -17.69 -0.86 -19.47
N TRP A 243 -17.35 0.39 -19.18
CA TRP A 243 -17.43 1.47 -20.17
C TRP A 243 -16.47 1.28 -21.33
N ALA A 244 -15.17 1.11 -21.06
CA ALA A 244 -14.19 0.93 -22.13
C ALA A 244 -14.33 -0.40 -22.90
N PRO A 245 -14.59 -1.56 -22.25
CA PRO A 245 -14.89 -2.80 -22.97
C PRO A 245 -16.16 -2.73 -23.83
N ALA A 246 -17.21 -2.02 -23.37
CA ALA A 246 -18.38 -1.77 -24.21
C ALA A 246 -18.01 -0.96 -25.46
N GLY A 247 -17.19 0.09 -25.32
CA GLY A 247 -16.65 0.85 -26.45
C GLY A 247 -15.91 -0.04 -27.45
N LEU A 248 -14.99 -0.88 -26.98
CA LEU A 248 -14.24 -1.84 -27.83
C LEU A 248 -15.18 -2.82 -28.54
N TYR A 249 -16.21 -3.30 -27.87
CA TYR A 249 -17.24 -4.15 -28.46
C TYR A 249 -17.98 -3.43 -29.60
N PHE A 250 -18.42 -2.18 -29.40
CA PHE A 250 -19.12 -1.42 -30.43
C PHE A 250 -18.24 -1.07 -31.63
N TYR A 251 -16.95 -0.75 -31.40
CA TYR A 251 -15.99 -0.52 -32.49
C TYR A 251 -15.71 -1.80 -33.31
N SER A 252 -15.50 -2.95 -32.65
CA SER A 252 -15.27 -4.23 -33.35
C SER A 252 -16.50 -4.70 -34.14
N ARG A 253 -17.71 -4.42 -33.65
CA ARG A 253 -18.96 -4.67 -34.41
C ARG A 253 -19.09 -3.77 -35.63
N CYS A 254 -18.66 -2.51 -35.54
CA CYS A 254 -18.64 -1.59 -36.68
C CYS A 254 -17.67 -2.08 -37.77
N GLU A 255 -16.45 -2.49 -37.38
CA GLU A 255 -15.44 -3.03 -38.30
C GLU A 255 -15.91 -4.31 -39.00
N PHE A 256 -16.58 -5.21 -38.27
CA PHE A 256 -17.22 -6.40 -38.84
C PHE A 256 -18.35 -6.05 -39.81
N LEU A 257 -19.19 -5.06 -39.47
CA LEU A 257 -20.29 -4.59 -40.34
C LEU A 257 -19.78 -3.81 -41.57
N LEU A 258 -18.63 -3.15 -41.47
CA LEU A 258 -17.91 -2.49 -42.57
C LEU A 258 -17.40 -3.51 -43.59
N LEU A 259 -16.86 -4.65 -43.12
CA LEU A 259 -16.51 -5.78 -44.00
C LEU A 259 -17.75 -6.35 -44.75
N SER A 260 -18.96 -6.14 -44.21
CA SER A 260 -20.24 -6.56 -44.80
C SER A 260 -20.94 -5.49 -45.67
N ALA A 261 -20.24 -4.41 -46.05
CA ALA A 261 -20.69 -3.34 -46.94
C ALA A 261 -21.92 -2.52 -46.45
N ARG A 262 -22.17 -2.41 -45.14
CA ARG A 262 -23.31 -1.64 -44.57
C ARG A 262 -22.95 -0.42 -43.72
N CYS A 263 -21.69 0.02 -43.70
CA CYS A 263 -21.26 1.26 -43.02
C CYS A 263 -20.34 2.11 -43.90
N PRO A 264 -20.27 3.45 -43.71
CA PRO A 264 -19.34 4.32 -44.46
C PRO A 264 -17.89 4.06 -44.02
N SER A 265 -16.96 4.07 -44.97
CA SER A 265 -15.54 3.68 -44.81
C SER A 265 -14.81 4.31 -43.61
N VAL A 266 -13.86 3.54 -43.05
CA VAL A 266 -12.99 3.88 -41.89
C VAL A 266 -12.24 5.20 -42.07
N GLU A 267 -11.95 5.63 -43.29
CA GLU A 267 -11.30 6.93 -43.57
C GLU A 267 -12.18 8.14 -43.17
N LEU A 268 -13.51 8.00 -43.14
CA LEU A 268 -14.43 9.05 -42.70
C LEU A 268 -14.59 9.12 -41.17
N MET A 269 -14.07 8.13 -40.43
CA MET A 269 -14.25 8.01 -38.97
C MET A 269 -13.10 8.59 -38.15
N ASN A 270 -11.91 8.75 -38.75
CA ASN A 270 -10.78 9.44 -38.11
C ASN A 270 -10.93 10.98 -38.13
N SER A 271 -11.92 11.50 -38.85
CA SER A 271 -12.36 12.91 -38.84
C SER A 271 -13.74 13.01 -39.51
N PRO A 272 -14.86 12.62 -38.86
CA PRO A 272 -16.16 12.89 -39.43
C PRO A 272 -16.39 14.41 -39.38
N PRO A 273 -17.03 15.02 -40.40
CA PRO A 273 -17.79 16.23 -40.15
C PRO A 273 -18.69 15.93 -38.95
N ALA A 274 -18.72 16.83 -37.97
CA ALA A 274 -19.31 16.55 -36.66
C ALA A 274 -20.74 15.98 -36.73
N ASP A 275 -21.46 16.13 -37.86
CA ASP A 275 -22.90 15.92 -38.01
C ASP A 275 -23.38 14.51 -38.43
N THR A 276 -22.52 13.56 -38.83
CA THR A 276 -22.99 12.26 -39.40
C THR A 276 -22.63 10.98 -38.62
N ALA A 277 -21.84 11.04 -37.55
CA ALA A 277 -21.56 9.87 -36.71
C ALA A 277 -22.77 9.54 -35.80
N PRO A 278 -23.24 8.28 -35.71
CA PRO A 278 -24.31 7.90 -34.79
C PRO A 278 -23.95 8.31 -33.35
N ALA A 279 -24.91 8.87 -32.61
CA ALA A 279 -24.68 9.45 -31.27
C ALA A 279 -23.95 8.50 -30.29
N LEU A 280 -24.12 7.19 -30.47
CA LEU A 280 -23.44 6.15 -29.69
C LEU A 280 -21.91 6.21 -29.80
N TYR A 281 -21.35 6.56 -30.97
CA TYR A 281 -19.90 6.63 -31.18
C TYR A 281 -19.28 7.93 -30.65
N ARG A 282 -20.09 8.99 -30.44
CA ARG A 282 -19.62 10.20 -29.74
C ARG A 282 -19.47 9.99 -28.22
N PHE A 283 -20.09 8.94 -27.68
CA PHE A 283 -20.01 8.60 -26.25
C PHE A 283 -18.69 7.91 -25.87
N PHE A 284 -17.98 7.32 -26.83
CA PHE A 284 -16.70 6.65 -26.61
C PHE A 284 -15.55 7.44 -27.25
N PRO A 285 -14.37 7.51 -26.60
CA PRO A 285 -13.18 8.08 -27.21
C PRO A 285 -12.63 7.18 -28.32
N ASP A 286 -11.69 7.72 -29.10
CA ASP A 286 -10.97 6.97 -30.13
C ASP A 286 -10.49 5.60 -29.62
N GLN A 287 -10.54 4.59 -30.50
CA GLN A 287 -10.14 3.21 -30.20
C GLN A 287 -8.75 3.11 -29.55
N LYS A 288 -7.82 4.00 -29.91
CA LYS A 288 -6.46 4.07 -29.34
C LYS A 288 -6.43 4.38 -27.83
N TYR A 289 -7.48 4.98 -27.26
CA TYR A 289 -7.58 5.29 -25.83
C TYR A 289 -8.46 4.31 -25.06
N LEU A 290 -9.36 3.60 -25.74
CA LEU A 290 -10.23 2.61 -25.11
C LEU A 290 -9.45 1.41 -24.54
N LEU A 291 -8.46 0.89 -25.26
CA LEU A 291 -7.65 -0.22 -24.76
C LEU A 291 -6.82 0.16 -23.52
N PRO A 292 -6.08 1.29 -23.50
CA PRO A 292 -5.45 1.81 -22.28
C PRO A 292 -6.42 1.99 -21.11
N PHE A 293 -7.63 2.52 -21.36
CA PHE A 293 -8.63 2.69 -20.31
C PHE A 293 -9.10 1.35 -19.74
N ALA A 294 -9.36 0.36 -20.60
CA ALA A 294 -9.74 -0.98 -20.16
C ALA A 294 -8.63 -1.65 -19.35
N ILE A 295 -7.37 -1.59 -19.82
CA ILE A 295 -6.20 -2.11 -19.09
C ILE A 295 -6.10 -1.45 -17.71
N PHE A 296 -6.22 -0.13 -17.65
CA PHE A 296 -6.20 0.62 -16.40
C PHE A 296 -7.35 0.20 -15.48
N GLY A 297 -8.58 0.09 -16.00
CA GLY A 297 -9.76 -0.32 -15.24
C GLY A 297 -9.65 -1.73 -14.67
N PHE A 298 -9.20 -2.70 -15.47
CA PHE A 298 -8.94 -4.06 -14.99
C PHE A 298 -7.80 -4.12 -13.97
N ALA A 299 -6.70 -3.41 -14.21
CA ALA A 299 -5.57 -3.37 -13.29
C ALA A 299 -6.00 -2.83 -11.93
N VAL A 300 -6.65 -1.66 -11.86
CA VAL A 300 -7.04 -1.08 -10.58
C VAL A 300 -8.13 -1.90 -9.88
N SER A 301 -9.05 -2.51 -10.63
CA SER A 301 -10.04 -3.44 -10.06
C SER A 301 -9.37 -4.70 -9.48
N PHE A 302 -8.33 -5.22 -10.15
CA PHE A 302 -7.53 -6.32 -9.63
C PHE A 302 -6.81 -5.93 -8.33
N LEU A 303 -6.22 -4.73 -8.26
CA LEU A 303 -5.63 -4.21 -7.03
C LEU A 303 -6.67 -4.11 -5.91
N PHE A 304 -7.88 -3.62 -6.22
CA PHE A 304 -8.98 -3.54 -5.26
C PHE A 304 -9.32 -4.91 -4.68
N VAL A 305 -9.49 -5.91 -5.54
CA VAL A 305 -9.77 -7.28 -5.09
C VAL A 305 -8.60 -7.84 -4.29
N ALA A 306 -7.36 -7.61 -4.70
CA ALA A 306 -6.19 -8.14 -4.02
C ALA A 306 -6.00 -7.57 -2.61
N ASP A 307 -6.21 -6.26 -2.44
CA ASP A 307 -5.98 -5.56 -1.18
C ASP A 307 -7.21 -5.59 -0.25
N ARG A 308 -8.41 -5.30 -0.78
CA ARG A 308 -9.65 -5.06 -0.01
C ARG A 308 -10.53 -6.29 0.15
N THR A 309 -10.04 -7.48 -0.21
CA THR A 309 -10.78 -8.73 0.01
C THR A 309 -9.88 -9.80 0.64
N ASN A 310 -10.52 -10.91 1.02
CA ASN A 310 -9.85 -12.11 1.53
C ASN A 310 -9.41 -13.07 0.40
N LEU A 311 -9.44 -12.65 -0.88
CA LEU A 311 -9.08 -13.52 -2.00
C LEU A 311 -7.64 -14.02 -1.90
N PHE A 312 -6.71 -13.13 -1.55
CA PHE A 312 -5.32 -13.50 -1.30
C PHE A 312 -5.03 -13.40 0.20
N LEU A 313 -4.33 -14.41 0.72
CA LEU A 313 -3.89 -14.42 2.11
C LEU A 313 -2.79 -13.38 2.32
N LYS A 314 -2.70 -12.87 3.55
CA LYS A 314 -1.71 -11.87 3.95
C LYS A 314 -0.81 -12.50 5.01
N GLU A 315 0.50 -12.49 4.79
CA GLU A 315 1.50 -13.08 5.69
C GLU A 315 2.39 -11.98 6.27
N ASN A 316 2.68 -12.00 7.57
CA ASN A 316 3.57 -11.00 8.17
C ASN A 316 5.00 -11.05 7.58
N LYS A 317 5.60 -9.88 7.40
CA LYS A 317 7.00 -9.75 6.99
C LYS A 317 7.92 -10.34 8.05
N GLN A 318 8.93 -11.05 7.59
CA GLN A 318 10.00 -11.59 8.41
C GLN A 318 11.31 -11.13 7.79
N TYR A 319 12.08 -10.36 8.54
CA TYR A 319 13.36 -9.86 8.08
C TYR A 319 14.41 -10.96 8.23
N ASP A 320 15.04 -11.32 7.12
CA ASP A 320 16.19 -12.19 7.07
C ASP A 320 17.31 -11.51 6.25
N ALA A 321 18.48 -11.38 6.86
CA ALA A 321 19.61 -10.66 6.27
C ALA A 321 20.17 -11.40 5.04
N LEU A 322 20.16 -12.74 5.05
CA LEU A 322 20.66 -13.54 3.93
C LEU A 322 19.74 -13.42 2.72
N THR A 323 18.42 -13.48 2.93
CA THR A 323 17.42 -13.25 1.89
C THR A 323 17.55 -11.84 1.31
N PHE A 324 17.68 -10.82 2.16
CA PHE A 324 17.91 -9.44 1.70
C PHE A 324 19.16 -9.32 0.82
N ALA A 325 20.29 -9.87 1.28
CA ALA A 325 21.54 -9.83 0.54
C ALA A 325 21.43 -10.57 -0.80
N PHE A 326 20.84 -11.77 -0.79
CA PHE A 326 20.62 -12.59 -1.98
C PHE A 326 19.79 -11.86 -3.05
N LEU A 327 18.68 -11.24 -2.67
CA LEU A 327 17.84 -10.46 -3.58
C LEU A 327 18.59 -9.25 -4.16
N CYS A 328 19.37 -8.55 -3.32
CA CYS A 328 20.22 -7.45 -3.78
C CYS A 328 21.28 -7.91 -4.78
N PHE A 329 21.96 -9.04 -4.54
CA PHE A 329 22.98 -9.57 -5.44
C PHE A 329 22.39 -10.10 -6.75
N ILE A 330 21.22 -10.75 -6.73
CA ILE A 330 20.55 -11.18 -7.96
C ILE A 330 20.13 -9.98 -8.80
N SER A 331 19.55 -8.94 -8.17
CA SER A 331 19.21 -7.70 -8.85
C SER A 331 20.43 -7.04 -9.50
N LEU A 332 21.55 -6.96 -8.76
CA LEU A 332 22.81 -6.45 -9.27
C LEU A 332 23.34 -7.30 -10.43
N GLY A 333 23.29 -8.63 -10.30
CA GLY A 333 23.70 -9.57 -11.35
C GLY A 333 22.89 -9.41 -12.63
N ALA A 334 21.56 -9.28 -12.53
CA ALA A 334 20.69 -8.98 -13.67
C ALA A 334 21.01 -7.61 -14.31
N GLY A 335 21.32 -6.61 -13.47
CA GLY A 335 21.78 -5.29 -13.90
C GLY A 335 23.06 -5.36 -14.73
N VAL A 336 24.10 -6.02 -14.20
CA VAL A 336 25.42 -6.20 -14.85
C VAL A 336 25.29 -7.02 -16.14
N ALA A 337 24.54 -8.13 -16.11
CA ALA A 337 24.35 -9.00 -17.27
C ALA A 337 23.65 -8.30 -18.46
N THR A 338 22.94 -7.19 -18.20
CA THR A 338 22.20 -6.44 -19.21
C THR A 338 22.81 -5.06 -19.52
N MET A 339 24.03 -4.79 -19.06
CA MET A 339 24.78 -3.58 -19.40
C MET A 339 25.13 -3.56 -20.88
N LYS A 340 24.82 -2.44 -21.55
CA LYS A 340 25.22 -2.19 -22.93
C LYS A 340 25.91 -0.83 -23.03
N PRO A 341 27.10 -0.76 -23.66
CA PRO A 341 27.72 0.52 -23.98
C PRO A 341 26.88 1.23 -25.06
N ALA A 342 26.63 2.52 -24.89
CA ALA A 342 26.04 3.36 -25.92
C ALA A 342 27.09 3.73 -26.97
N GLU A 343 26.67 3.80 -28.23
CA GLU A 343 27.53 4.16 -29.38
C GLU A 343 28.09 5.58 -29.29
N LYS A 344 27.41 6.47 -28.54
CA LYS A 344 27.78 7.88 -28.36
C LYS A 344 27.61 8.29 -26.90
N ASP A 345 28.51 9.14 -26.43
CA ASP A 345 28.37 9.80 -25.12
C ASP A 345 27.27 10.86 -25.20
N LEU A 346 26.15 10.59 -24.52
CA LEU A 346 25.00 11.49 -24.44
C LEU A 346 25.20 12.63 -23.42
N GLY A 347 26.34 12.65 -22.72
CA GLY A 347 26.70 13.66 -21.74
C GLY A 347 26.21 13.37 -20.32
N PHE A 348 26.36 14.37 -19.45
CA PHE A 348 26.04 14.28 -18.02
C PHE A 348 24.55 14.05 -17.76
N LEU A 349 24.23 13.07 -16.91
CA LEU A 349 22.86 12.69 -16.51
C LEU A 349 21.91 12.60 -17.72
N ASN A 350 22.30 11.78 -18.69
CA ASN A 350 21.44 11.51 -19.83
C ASN A 350 20.20 10.68 -19.43
N ARG A 351 19.24 10.56 -20.35
CA ARG A 351 17.96 9.90 -20.07
C ARG A 351 18.12 8.43 -19.70
N ASP A 352 18.94 7.67 -20.44
CA ASP A 352 19.16 6.26 -20.16
C ASP A 352 19.83 6.07 -18.80
N GLN A 353 20.76 6.95 -18.42
CA GLN A 353 21.43 6.94 -17.13
C GLN A 353 20.51 7.30 -15.96
N THR A 354 19.57 8.24 -16.15
CA THR A 354 18.59 8.62 -15.12
C THR A 354 17.51 7.55 -14.97
N ASP A 355 17.03 6.95 -16.06
CA ASP A 355 16.10 5.82 -16.00
C ASP A 355 16.78 4.57 -15.39
N GLU A 356 18.05 4.29 -15.71
CA GLU A 356 18.84 3.26 -15.02
C GLU A 356 18.93 3.55 -13.51
N TRP A 357 19.24 4.80 -13.14
CA TRP A 357 19.35 5.21 -11.73
C TRP A 357 18.05 4.93 -10.98
N LYS A 358 16.92 5.39 -11.51
CA LYS A 358 15.59 5.09 -10.95
C LYS A 358 15.36 3.59 -10.82
N GLY A 359 15.69 2.82 -11.85
CA GLY A 359 15.46 1.38 -11.86
C GLY A 359 16.10 0.63 -10.71
N TRP A 360 17.40 0.81 -10.50
CA TRP A 360 18.09 0.11 -9.42
C TRP A 360 17.65 0.60 -8.04
N MET A 361 17.37 1.91 -7.89
CA MET A 361 16.83 2.45 -6.65
C MET A 361 15.46 1.86 -6.35
N GLN A 362 14.61 1.75 -7.36
CA GLN A 362 13.27 1.19 -7.23
C GLN A 362 13.32 -0.26 -6.75
N ILE A 363 14.17 -1.08 -7.35
CA ILE A 363 14.33 -2.47 -6.93
C ILE A 363 14.85 -2.55 -5.49
N ALA A 364 15.82 -1.72 -5.11
CA ALA A 364 16.32 -1.67 -3.73
C ALA A 364 15.21 -1.34 -2.73
N ILE A 365 14.32 -0.39 -3.07
CA ILE A 365 13.17 0.01 -2.25
C ILE A 365 12.12 -1.11 -2.17
N LEU A 366 11.84 -1.80 -3.29
CA LEU A 366 10.92 -2.94 -3.32
C LEU A 366 11.42 -4.10 -2.44
N ILE A 367 12.71 -4.46 -2.55
CA ILE A 367 13.32 -5.49 -1.69
C ILE A 367 13.23 -5.07 -0.23
N TYR A 368 13.63 -3.83 0.08
CA TYR A 368 13.57 -3.25 1.43
C TYR A 368 12.17 -3.37 2.06
N HIS A 369 11.12 -2.98 1.34
CA HIS A 369 9.76 -3.07 1.88
C HIS A 369 9.23 -4.50 1.94
N TYR A 370 9.59 -5.37 0.99
CA TYR A 370 9.13 -6.76 0.96
C TYR A 370 9.66 -7.57 2.14
N VAL A 371 10.95 -7.44 2.46
CA VAL A 371 11.54 -8.17 3.60
C VAL A 371 11.30 -7.49 4.95
N GLY A 372 10.78 -6.26 4.98
CA GLY A 372 10.59 -5.51 6.22
C GLY A 372 11.91 -5.02 6.83
N ALA A 373 12.86 -4.59 5.99
CA ALA A 373 14.19 -4.12 6.44
C ALA A 373 14.16 -2.75 7.15
N SER A 374 12.98 -2.14 7.34
CA SER A 374 12.78 -0.88 8.07
C SER A 374 13.22 -0.92 9.53
N LYS A 375 13.34 -2.13 10.09
CA LYS A 375 13.83 -2.39 11.45
C LYS A 375 15.35 -2.20 11.59
N VAL A 376 16.10 -2.22 10.48
CA VAL A 376 17.57 -2.08 10.48
C VAL A 376 17.96 -0.67 10.05
N SER A 377 18.50 0.12 10.98
CA SER A 377 18.83 1.54 10.72
C SER A 377 19.83 1.72 9.57
N GLY A 378 20.86 0.87 9.48
CA GLY A 378 21.88 0.94 8.42
C GLY A 378 21.35 0.62 7.01
N ILE A 379 20.14 0.04 6.90
CA ILE A 379 19.47 -0.13 5.60
C ILE A 379 18.49 1.02 5.35
N TYR A 380 17.76 1.44 6.39
CA TYR A 380 16.83 2.57 6.30
C TYR A 380 17.52 3.87 5.84
N ASN A 381 18.68 4.22 6.41
CA ASN A 381 19.34 5.50 6.12
C ASN A 381 19.75 5.63 4.63
N PRO A 382 20.42 4.65 4.00
CA PRO A 382 20.69 4.70 2.56
C PRO A 382 19.43 4.70 1.70
N ILE A 383 18.41 3.90 2.05
CA ILE A 383 17.12 3.87 1.32
C ILE A 383 16.46 5.25 1.33
N ARG A 384 16.54 5.99 2.45
CA ARG A 384 16.03 7.36 2.54
C ARG A 384 16.78 8.30 1.59
N VAL A 385 18.10 8.16 1.45
CA VAL A 385 18.87 8.93 0.45
C VAL A 385 18.43 8.61 -0.98
N LEU A 386 17.99 7.40 -1.29
CA LEU A 386 17.44 7.08 -2.61
C LEU A 386 16.15 7.86 -2.89
N VAL A 387 15.29 8.04 -1.87
CA VAL A 387 14.11 8.91 -1.98
C VAL A 387 14.52 10.35 -2.27
N ALA A 388 15.51 10.88 -1.54
CA ALA A 388 16.08 12.21 -1.79
C ALA A 388 16.64 12.33 -3.22
N ALA A 389 17.29 11.28 -3.74
CA ALA A 389 17.81 11.22 -5.10
C ALA A 389 16.72 11.30 -6.18
N TYR A 390 15.54 10.72 -5.95
CA TYR A 390 14.40 10.89 -6.84
C TYR A 390 13.93 12.35 -6.90
N LEU A 391 13.82 13.00 -5.75
CA LEU A 391 13.44 14.41 -5.64
C LEU A 391 14.50 15.35 -6.24
N PHE A 392 15.78 15.01 -6.08
CA PHE A 392 16.90 15.66 -6.78
C PHE A 392 16.72 15.60 -8.30
N MET A 393 16.46 14.42 -8.86
CA MET A 393 16.27 14.24 -10.31
C MET A 393 15.06 15.03 -10.82
N SER A 394 13.98 15.10 -10.05
CA SER A 394 12.81 15.93 -10.37
C SER A 394 13.19 17.41 -10.48
N GLY A 395 13.88 17.96 -9.48
CA GLY A 395 14.38 19.34 -9.51
C GLY A 395 15.34 19.60 -10.67
N TYR A 396 16.28 18.69 -10.91
CA TYR A 396 17.23 18.76 -12.03
C TYR A 396 16.53 18.75 -13.39
N GLY A 397 15.60 17.82 -13.61
CA GLY A 397 14.87 17.63 -14.86
C GLY A 397 13.95 18.82 -15.17
N HIS A 398 13.23 19.33 -14.17
CA HIS A 398 12.36 20.49 -14.32
C HIS A 398 13.13 21.75 -14.71
N LEU A 399 14.16 22.12 -13.95
CA LEU A 399 14.91 23.32 -14.28
C LEU A 399 15.64 23.18 -15.62
N SER A 400 16.24 22.02 -15.89
CA SER A 400 16.90 21.74 -17.18
C SER A 400 15.96 21.92 -18.36
N PHE A 401 14.70 21.47 -18.23
CA PHE A 401 13.71 21.67 -19.26
C PHE A 401 13.37 23.15 -19.42
N PHE A 402 13.03 23.85 -18.32
CA PHE A 402 12.57 25.24 -18.39
C PHE A 402 13.62 26.16 -19.00
N LEU A 403 14.88 25.96 -18.63
CA LEU A 403 16.00 26.72 -19.19
C LEU A 403 16.27 26.42 -20.68
N LYS A 404 15.99 25.19 -21.14
CA LYS A 404 16.24 24.80 -22.54
C LYS A 404 15.07 25.04 -23.49
N LYS A 405 13.83 24.85 -23.03
CA LYS A 405 12.63 24.88 -23.88
C LYS A 405 11.75 26.11 -23.67
N ALA A 406 11.97 26.88 -22.61
CA ALA A 406 11.21 28.10 -22.29
C ALA A 406 9.67 27.97 -22.30
N ASP A 407 9.14 26.74 -22.12
CA ASP A 407 7.71 26.48 -22.10
C ASP A 407 7.19 26.42 -20.66
N PHE A 408 6.48 27.48 -20.27
CA PHE A 408 5.87 27.73 -18.96
C PHE A 408 4.34 27.65 -18.99
N GLY A 409 3.75 27.03 -20.03
CA GLY A 409 2.30 26.99 -20.20
C GLY A 409 1.57 26.24 -19.08
N PHE A 410 0.40 26.73 -18.68
CA PHE A 410 -0.48 26.08 -17.69
C PHE A 410 -0.85 24.63 -18.09
N ALA A 411 -1.10 24.41 -19.38
CA ALA A 411 -1.43 23.09 -19.90
C ALA A 411 -0.31 22.05 -19.66
N ARG A 412 0.94 22.51 -19.59
CA ARG A 412 2.08 21.67 -19.24
C ARG A 412 2.04 21.31 -17.76
N VAL A 413 1.78 22.26 -16.86
CA VAL A 413 1.55 22.04 -15.40
C VAL A 413 0.40 21.05 -15.16
N ALA A 414 -0.72 21.23 -15.85
CA ALA A 414 -1.86 20.31 -15.78
C ALA A 414 -1.49 18.89 -16.22
N ASN A 415 -0.73 18.73 -17.30
CA ASN A 415 -0.23 17.43 -17.75
C ASN A 415 0.65 16.73 -16.70
N ILE A 416 1.51 17.49 -16.01
CA ILE A 416 2.34 16.98 -14.89
C ILE A 416 1.46 16.45 -13.78
N LEU A 417 0.53 17.28 -13.31
CA LEU A 417 -0.31 17.00 -12.16
C LEU A 417 -1.23 15.81 -12.43
N VAL A 418 -1.85 15.77 -13.61
CA VAL A 418 -2.68 14.64 -14.02
C VAL A 418 -1.85 13.37 -14.12
N ARG A 419 -0.68 13.38 -14.77
CA ARG A 419 0.14 12.18 -14.91
C ARG A 419 0.61 11.60 -13.57
N LEU A 420 1.04 12.48 -12.66
CA LEU A 420 1.55 12.09 -11.34
C LEU A 420 0.45 11.60 -10.41
N ASN A 421 -0.76 12.14 -10.54
CA ASN A 421 -1.83 11.90 -9.59
C ASN A 421 -2.96 11.02 -10.15
N LEU A 422 -2.99 10.69 -11.44
CA LEU A 422 -4.10 9.92 -12.03
C LEU A 422 -4.27 8.57 -11.34
N LEU A 423 -3.18 7.81 -11.18
CA LEU A 423 -3.23 6.53 -10.49
C LEU A 423 -3.57 6.70 -9.00
N THR A 424 -2.96 7.67 -8.31
CA THR A 424 -3.12 7.85 -6.87
C THR A 424 -4.52 8.36 -6.50
N VAL A 425 -5.11 9.23 -7.32
CA VAL A 425 -6.48 9.74 -7.15
C VAL A 425 -7.50 8.63 -7.38
N VAL A 426 -7.37 7.85 -8.46
CA VAL A 426 -8.30 6.74 -8.70
C VAL A 426 -8.21 5.70 -7.58
N LEU A 427 -6.98 5.43 -7.13
CA LEU A 427 -6.73 4.47 -6.05
C LEU A 427 -7.21 4.96 -4.69
N SER A 428 -7.09 6.25 -4.37
CA SER A 428 -7.60 6.79 -3.10
C SER A 428 -9.12 6.70 -2.99
N TYR A 429 -9.84 6.93 -4.10
CA TYR A 429 -11.29 6.73 -4.13
C TYR A 429 -11.71 5.26 -4.09
N LEU A 430 -11.02 4.38 -4.82
CA LEU A 430 -11.36 2.94 -4.84
C LEU A 430 -10.99 2.24 -3.52
N MET A 431 -9.87 2.62 -2.92
CA MET A 431 -9.34 1.97 -1.71
C MET A 431 -9.79 2.65 -0.42
N GLU A 432 -10.50 3.79 -0.48
CA GLU A 432 -10.84 4.61 0.68
C GLU A 432 -9.61 4.90 1.56
N THR A 433 -8.50 5.22 0.91
CA THR A 433 -7.25 5.62 1.57
C THR A 433 -7.11 7.13 1.57
N ASP A 434 -6.49 7.68 2.62
CA ASP A 434 -6.22 9.11 2.65
C ASP A 434 -5.32 9.48 1.47
N TYR A 435 -5.77 10.49 0.70
CA TYR A 435 -4.98 11.04 -0.39
C TYR A 435 -3.57 11.35 0.13
N LEU A 436 -3.43 11.79 1.43
CA LEU A 436 -2.20 12.13 2.22
C LEU A 436 -1.00 11.19 2.04
N SER A 437 -1.28 9.96 1.62
CA SER A 437 -0.34 8.91 1.28
C SER A 437 0.51 9.17 0.00
N TYR A 438 0.07 10.04 -0.92
CA TYR A 438 0.68 10.18 -2.27
C TYR A 438 0.69 11.62 -2.81
N TYR A 439 1.79 12.37 -2.76
CA TYR A 439 1.78 13.73 -3.33
C TYR A 439 3.10 14.26 -3.89
N PHE A 440 2.91 15.10 -4.92
CA PHE A 440 3.65 16.36 -5.11
C PHE A 440 2.79 17.40 -5.86
N SER A 441 3.06 18.69 -5.62
CA SER A 441 2.59 19.83 -6.44
C SER A 441 3.77 20.77 -6.72
N PRO A 442 4.04 21.19 -7.98
CA PRO A 442 5.10 22.13 -8.30
C PRO A 442 4.58 23.57 -8.42
N LEU A 443 5.38 24.54 -7.99
CA LEU A 443 5.21 25.95 -8.34
C LEU A 443 6.54 26.51 -8.86
N VAL A 444 6.59 26.97 -10.12
CA VAL A 444 7.66 27.86 -10.58
C VAL A 444 7.11 28.84 -11.64
N THR A 445 7.42 30.12 -11.46
CA THR A 445 7.20 31.22 -12.42
C THR A 445 8.53 31.85 -12.88
N TYR A 446 8.56 32.30 -14.14
CA TYR A 446 9.72 32.68 -14.99
C TYR A 446 10.55 33.93 -14.58
N ASN A 447 11.84 34.02 -15.00
CA ASN A 447 12.47 35.23 -15.61
C ASN A 447 13.96 35.09 -16.07
N ASP A 448 14.39 36.01 -16.95
CA ASP A 448 15.53 35.94 -17.91
C ASP A 448 16.91 36.50 -17.44
N ARG A 449 17.16 36.71 -16.13
CA ARG A 449 18.48 37.20 -15.63
C ARG A 449 19.12 36.23 -14.64
N PRO A 450 20.39 35.79 -14.84
CA PRO A 450 21.02 34.73 -14.03
C PRO A 450 21.21 35.08 -12.54
N ALA A 451 21.61 36.32 -12.22
CA ALA A 451 21.72 36.77 -10.83
C ALA A 451 20.36 36.87 -10.13
N PHE A 452 19.31 37.18 -10.89
CA PHE A 452 17.94 37.29 -10.38
C PHE A 452 17.23 35.92 -10.29
N LEU A 453 17.62 34.96 -11.14
CA LEU A 453 17.17 33.57 -11.04
C LEU A 453 17.68 32.92 -9.76
N LEU A 454 18.97 33.11 -9.44
CA LEU A 454 19.55 32.55 -8.22
C LEU A 454 18.92 33.16 -6.96
N SER A 455 18.71 34.48 -6.93
CA SER A 455 18.02 35.12 -5.80
C SER A 455 16.57 34.65 -5.69
N LYS A 456 15.84 34.47 -6.80
CA LYS A 456 14.50 33.87 -6.81
C LYS A 456 14.48 32.44 -6.28
N LEU A 457 15.43 31.59 -6.68
CA LEU A 457 15.51 30.22 -6.19
C LEU A 457 15.75 30.20 -4.67
N VAL A 458 16.63 31.06 -4.16
CA VAL A 458 16.88 31.19 -2.72
C VAL A 458 15.63 31.71 -1.98
N ILE A 459 14.96 32.75 -2.50
CA ILE A 459 13.73 33.29 -1.91
C ILE A 459 12.62 32.24 -1.94
N ALA A 460 12.44 31.52 -3.04
CA ALA A 460 11.42 30.48 -3.16
C ALA A 460 11.72 29.28 -2.23
N ALA A 461 12.99 28.89 -2.09
CA ALA A 461 13.41 27.89 -1.12
C ALA A 461 13.12 28.33 0.31
N ALA A 462 13.47 29.58 0.66
CA ALA A 462 13.21 30.15 1.98
C ALA A 462 11.71 30.27 2.29
N LEU A 463 10.89 30.70 1.33
CA LEU A 463 9.43 30.76 1.48
C LEU A 463 8.81 29.38 1.63
N THR A 464 9.31 28.38 0.89
CA THR A 464 8.87 26.99 1.00
C THR A 464 9.24 26.40 2.36
N ALA A 465 10.47 26.63 2.82
CA ALA A 465 10.92 26.24 4.15
C ALA A 465 10.08 26.93 5.24
N ALA A 466 9.86 28.24 5.14
CA ALA A 466 9.02 28.99 6.07
C ALA A 466 7.58 28.45 6.10
N TYR A 467 6.98 28.12 4.96
CA TYR A 467 5.62 27.58 4.89
C TYR A 467 5.48 26.23 5.62
N PHE A 468 6.48 25.35 5.49
CA PHE A 468 6.44 24.03 6.12
C PHE A 468 6.96 24.02 7.55
N GLU A 469 7.99 24.78 7.91
CA GLU A 469 8.58 24.75 9.26
C GLU A 469 7.85 25.65 10.26
N ILE A 470 7.28 26.77 9.82
CA ILE A 470 6.54 27.67 10.72
C ILE A 470 5.20 27.00 11.09
N PRO A 471 4.85 26.93 12.38
CA PRO A 471 3.54 26.46 12.80
C PRO A 471 2.47 27.49 12.42
N GLY A 472 1.34 27.05 11.83
CA GLY A 472 0.19 27.89 11.51
C GLY A 472 -0.20 27.91 10.03
N PRO A 473 0.69 28.27 9.08
CA PRO A 473 0.35 28.37 7.66
C PRO A 473 -0.19 27.06 7.08
N LEU A 474 0.51 25.96 7.31
CA LEU A 474 0.11 24.64 6.82
C LEU A 474 -1.20 24.17 7.46
N GLU A 475 -1.34 24.32 8.79
CA GLU A 475 -2.54 23.97 9.54
C GLU A 475 -3.75 24.76 9.04
N SER A 476 -3.57 26.03 8.73
CA SER A 476 -4.64 26.89 8.21
C SER A 476 -5.11 26.41 6.83
N THR A 477 -4.17 26.09 5.95
CA THR A 477 -4.49 25.51 4.63
C THR A 477 -5.23 24.18 4.77
N PHE A 478 -4.76 23.28 5.64
CA PHE A 478 -5.37 21.96 5.81
C PHE A 478 -6.73 22.06 6.51
N SER A 479 -6.89 22.97 7.47
CA SER A 479 -8.20 23.25 8.09
C SER A 479 -9.22 23.72 7.07
N LEU A 480 -8.83 24.60 6.14
CA LEU A 480 -9.67 25.03 5.03
C LEU A 480 -10.02 23.86 4.11
N LEU A 481 -9.04 23.09 3.67
CA LEU A 481 -9.25 21.95 2.76
C LEU A 481 -10.12 20.87 3.39
N ASN A 482 -9.84 20.48 4.64
CA ASN A 482 -10.65 19.52 5.39
C ASN A 482 -12.08 20.01 5.57
N SER A 483 -12.29 21.32 5.79
CA SER A 483 -13.63 21.90 5.89
C SER A 483 -14.38 21.92 4.54
N VAL A 484 -13.68 22.19 3.43
CA VAL A 484 -14.28 22.30 2.09
C VAL A 484 -14.55 20.92 1.46
N PHE A 485 -13.60 20.00 1.59
CA PHE A 485 -13.62 18.69 0.94
C PHE A 485 -14.02 17.54 1.89
N ALA A 486 -14.29 17.82 3.16
CA ALA A 486 -14.59 16.82 4.20
C ALA A 486 -13.53 15.72 4.29
N THR A 487 -12.26 16.09 4.14
CA THR A 487 -11.09 15.22 4.26
C THR A 487 -10.55 15.23 5.69
N ASN A 488 -9.76 14.20 6.07
CA ASN A 488 -9.10 14.11 7.37
C ASN A 488 -7.59 14.32 7.25
N TRP A 489 -7.15 15.32 6.48
CA TRP A 489 -5.74 15.52 6.23
C TRP A 489 -5.00 15.99 7.49
N ASN A 490 -3.99 15.23 7.91
CA ASN A 490 -3.07 15.52 8.99
C ASN A 490 -1.90 16.43 8.55
N ALA A 491 -1.91 17.68 9.03
CA ALA A 491 -0.86 18.66 8.75
C ALA A 491 0.47 18.34 9.43
N ALA A 492 0.47 17.72 10.61
CA ALA A 492 1.70 17.39 11.34
C ALA A 492 2.48 16.29 10.62
N GLU A 493 1.78 15.24 10.20
CA GLU A 493 2.36 14.17 9.38
C GLU A 493 2.89 14.70 8.06
N TRP A 494 2.10 15.56 7.39
CA TRP A 494 2.52 16.21 6.16
C TRP A 494 3.80 17.01 6.33
N ARG A 495 3.87 17.87 7.36
CA ARG A 495 5.05 18.64 7.70
C ARG A 495 6.26 17.73 7.87
N PHE A 496 6.17 16.72 8.74
CA PHE A 496 7.25 15.79 9.01
C PHE A 496 7.79 15.18 7.71
N ARG A 497 6.91 14.75 6.80
CA ARG A 497 7.30 14.14 5.52
C ARG A 497 7.97 15.13 4.56
N GLN A 498 7.45 16.36 4.46
CA GLN A 498 8.01 17.38 3.55
C GLN A 498 9.34 17.96 4.06
N THR A 499 9.49 18.15 5.37
CA THR A 499 10.71 18.74 5.95
C THR A 499 11.91 17.82 5.83
N LEU A 500 11.72 16.51 5.72
CA LEU A 500 12.82 15.54 5.60
C LEU A 500 13.66 15.74 4.32
N ASP A 501 13.03 16.08 3.19
CA ASP A 501 13.70 16.23 1.89
C ASP A 501 13.67 17.67 1.35
N ILE A 502 13.40 18.66 2.21
CA ILE A 502 13.03 20.01 1.79
C ILE A 502 14.10 20.73 0.94
N TRP A 503 15.38 20.41 1.16
CA TRP A 503 16.50 21.06 0.48
C TRP A 503 16.92 20.39 -0.84
N ILE A 504 16.70 19.07 -0.97
CA ILE A 504 17.34 18.29 -2.05
C ILE A 504 16.82 18.67 -3.45
N VAL A 505 15.55 19.05 -3.56
CA VAL A 505 14.95 19.51 -4.82
C VAL A 505 15.66 20.76 -5.34
N TRP A 506 15.96 21.71 -4.46
CA TRP A 506 16.70 22.94 -4.79
C TRP A 506 18.13 22.65 -5.21
N VAL A 507 18.80 21.68 -4.58
CA VAL A 507 20.12 21.22 -5.02
C VAL A 507 20.06 20.61 -6.42
N GLY A 508 19.01 19.85 -6.74
CA GLY A 508 18.75 19.34 -8.09
C GLY A 508 18.66 20.47 -9.12
N MET A 509 17.86 21.50 -8.82
CA MET A 509 17.74 22.70 -9.64
C MET A 509 19.10 23.40 -9.80
N LEU A 510 19.83 23.66 -8.71
CA LEU A 510 21.14 24.31 -8.76
C LEU A 510 22.15 23.50 -9.58
N THR A 511 22.12 22.18 -9.50
CA THR A 511 23.00 21.30 -10.28
C THR A 511 22.69 21.40 -11.77
N ALA A 512 21.41 21.47 -12.16
CA ALA A 512 21.01 21.71 -13.54
C ALA A 512 21.53 23.06 -14.06
N TYR A 513 21.38 24.11 -13.27
CA TYR A 513 21.89 25.44 -13.61
C TYR A 513 23.42 25.45 -13.75
N ALA A 514 24.15 24.86 -12.79
CA ALA A 514 25.61 24.75 -12.84
C ALA A 514 26.07 24.00 -14.10
N PHE A 515 25.44 22.88 -14.43
CA PHE A 515 25.77 22.09 -15.62
C PHE A 515 25.58 22.90 -16.91
N ILE A 516 24.47 23.64 -17.03
CA ILE A 516 24.21 24.50 -18.19
C ILE A 516 25.28 25.58 -18.30
N LYS A 517 25.63 26.25 -17.19
CA LYS A 517 26.68 27.29 -17.18
C LYS A 517 28.07 26.75 -17.47
N ILE A 518 28.42 25.56 -17.00
CA ILE A 518 29.68 24.88 -17.35
C ILE A 518 29.80 24.71 -18.87
N LYS A 519 28.71 24.31 -19.54
CA LYS A 519 28.67 24.17 -20.99
C LYS A 519 28.72 25.50 -21.72
N GLU A 520 27.91 26.49 -21.30
CA GLU A 520 27.87 27.82 -21.92
C GLU A 520 29.21 28.54 -21.84
N LEU A 521 29.88 28.47 -20.69
CA LEU A 521 31.20 29.10 -20.46
C LEU A 521 32.36 28.27 -21.04
N ARG A 522 32.08 27.12 -21.68
CA ARG A 522 33.08 26.18 -22.20
C ARG A 522 34.18 25.83 -21.19
N LEU A 523 33.81 25.73 -19.91
CA LEU A 523 34.74 25.42 -18.82
C LEU A 523 35.43 24.06 -19.01
N THR A 524 34.81 23.15 -19.77
CA THR A 524 35.38 21.86 -20.16
C THR A 524 36.58 21.96 -21.09
N GLU A 525 36.77 23.08 -21.78
CA GLU A 525 37.90 23.33 -22.69
C GLU A 525 39.08 24.01 -21.96
N HIS A 526 38.91 24.41 -20.69
CA HIS A 526 39.95 25.10 -19.93
C HIS A 526 41.13 24.16 -19.59
N PRO A 527 42.39 24.61 -19.65
CA PRO A 527 43.56 23.75 -19.38
C PRO A 527 43.56 23.08 -18.00
N SER A 528 42.95 23.72 -16.99
CA SER A 528 42.83 23.17 -15.63
C SER A 528 41.68 22.18 -15.45
N TRP A 529 40.80 22.01 -16.44
CA TRP A 529 39.63 21.13 -16.35
C TRP A 529 39.98 19.68 -15.97
N PRO A 530 41.01 19.02 -16.55
CA PRO A 530 41.39 17.67 -16.15
C PRO A 530 41.80 17.55 -14.68
N ALA A 531 42.47 18.59 -14.14
CA ALA A 531 42.86 18.63 -12.73
C ALA A 531 41.63 18.80 -11.83
N TRP A 532 40.74 19.75 -12.16
CA TRP A 532 39.49 19.93 -11.43
C TRP A 532 38.64 18.66 -11.43
N GLN A 533 38.47 18.04 -12.60
CA GLN A 533 37.73 16.78 -12.74
C GLN A 533 38.29 15.68 -11.83
N ARG A 534 39.63 15.48 -11.83
CA ARG A 534 40.27 14.46 -10.97
C ARG A 534 40.03 14.74 -9.48
N TRP A 535 40.24 15.97 -9.03
CA TRP A 535 40.01 16.34 -7.63
C TRP A 535 38.54 16.23 -7.22
N THR A 536 37.60 16.59 -8.10
CA THR A 536 36.17 16.42 -7.85
C THR A 536 35.78 14.94 -7.75
N ILE A 537 36.34 14.06 -8.59
CA ILE A 537 36.11 12.60 -8.50
C ILE A 537 36.65 12.02 -7.19
N ILE A 538 37.87 12.39 -6.79
CA ILE A 538 38.46 11.94 -5.52
C ILE A 538 37.62 12.45 -4.34
N GLY A 539 37.25 13.73 -4.36
CA GLY A 539 36.38 14.34 -3.34
C GLY A 539 35.02 13.65 -3.24
N ALA A 540 34.42 13.28 -4.38
CA ALA A 540 33.15 12.53 -4.40
C ALA A 540 33.29 11.12 -3.82
N ALA A 541 34.38 10.40 -4.13
CA ALA A 541 34.64 9.07 -3.56
C ALA A 541 34.82 9.13 -2.04
N VAL A 542 35.60 10.09 -1.54
CA VAL A 542 35.79 10.30 -0.10
C VAL A 542 34.48 10.70 0.58
N THR A 543 33.69 11.57 -0.07
CA THR A 543 32.38 12.01 0.45
C THR A 543 31.40 10.84 0.54
N MET A 544 31.36 9.97 -0.47
CA MET A 544 30.51 8.78 -0.47
C MET A 544 30.92 7.82 0.66
N ALA A 545 32.22 7.54 0.82
CA ALA A 545 32.71 6.69 1.91
C ALA A 545 32.44 7.32 3.29
N GLY A 546 32.67 8.63 3.43
CA GLY A 546 32.40 9.38 4.66
C GLY A 546 30.92 9.38 5.04
N TYR A 547 30.01 9.43 4.06
CA TYR A 547 28.57 9.29 4.30
C TYR A 547 28.22 7.93 4.91
N PHE A 548 28.73 6.83 4.36
CA PHE A 548 28.47 5.49 4.91
C PHE A 548 29.05 5.31 6.31
N VAL A 549 30.23 5.87 6.59
CA VAL A 549 30.77 5.89 7.97
C VAL A 549 29.85 6.71 8.89
N PHE A 550 29.40 7.89 8.45
CA PHE A 550 28.51 8.73 9.25
C PHE A 550 27.19 8.05 9.58
N GLU A 551 26.50 7.46 8.59
CA GLU A 551 25.17 6.89 8.78
C GLU A 551 25.22 5.62 9.66
N LEU A 552 26.23 4.76 9.47
CA LEU A 552 26.40 3.54 10.28
C LEU A 552 26.73 3.83 11.74
N THR A 553 27.24 5.02 12.06
CA THR A 553 27.52 5.44 13.45
C THR A 553 26.31 6.05 14.17
N ARG A 554 25.14 6.15 13.51
CA ARG A 554 23.93 6.69 14.15
C ARG A 554 23.24 5.61 14.97
N GLU A 555 22.86 5.96 16.21
CA GLU A 555 22.22 5.03 17.15
C GLU A 555 20.84 4.53 16.69
N SER A 556 20.08 5.38 15.99
CA SER A 556 18.76 5.01 15.47
C SER A 556 18.36 5.85 14.26
N LYS A 557 17.37 5.33 13.51
CA LYS A 557 16.75 6.04 12.39
C LYS A 557 16.14 7.39 12.80
N PHE A 558 15.68 7.52 14.04
CA PHE A 558 15.11 8.77 14.56
C PHE A 558 16.17 9.86 14.68
N VAL A 559 17.36 9.50 15.19
CA VAL A 559 18.51 10.40 15.25
C VAL A 559 18.95 10.78 13.85
N TYR A 560 19.05 9.82 12.93
CA TYR A 560 19.42 10.09 11.53
C TYR A 560 18.44 11.03 10.83
N ASN A 561 17.13 10.87 11.04
CA ASN A 561 16.08 11.70 10.41
C ASN A 561 16.26 13.20 10.70
N ALA A 562 16.82 13.58 11.85
CA ALA A 562 17.12 14.99 12.16
C ALA A 562 18.27 15.56 11.30
N TYR A 563 19.24 14.73 10.91
CA TYR A 563 20.36 15.13 10.07
C TYR A 563 20.04 15.02 8.57
N HIS A 564 19.17 14.09 8.19
CA HIS A 564 18.85 13.73 6.81
C HIS A 564 18.64 14.93 5.85
N PRO A 565 17.86 15.97 6.19
CA PRO A 565 17.62 17.12 5.29
C PRO A 565 18.90 17.80 4.81
N TYR A 566 19.97 17.74 5.62
CA TYR A 566 21.24 18.41 5.37
C TYR A 566 22.29 17.46 4.79
N VAL A 567 22.35 16.22 5.28
CA VAL A 567 23.41 15.26 4.90
C VAL A 567 23.11 14.50 3.63
N ALA A 568 21.84 14.33 3.23
CA ALA A 568 21.46 13.57 2.03
C ALA A 568 22.01 14.16 0.73
N ILE A 569 22.32 15.46 0.73
CA ILE A 569 22.92 16.18 -0.41
C ILE A 569 24.27 15.56 -0.80
N ALA A 570 25.08 15.19 0.18
CA ALA A 570 26.44 14.71 0.00
C ALA A 570 26.52 13.41 -0.85
N PRO A 571 25.85 12.30 -0.48
CA PRO A 571 25.88 11.07 -1.28
C PRO A 571 25.20 11.22 -2.65
N VAL A 572 24.15 12.04 -2.77
CA VAL A 572 23.48 12.26 -4.06
C VAL A 572 24.40 12.97 -5.06
N LEU A 573 25.04 14.06 -4.65
CA LEU A 573 26.01 14.78 -5.51
C LEU A 573 27.25 13.92 -5.80
N ALA A 574 27.75 13.20 -4.79
CA ALA A 574 28.86 12.27 -4.98
C ALA A 574 28.52 11.18 -6.01
N TRP A 575 27.32 10.60 -5.96
CA TRP A 575 26.85 9.66 -6.97
C TRP A 575 26.80 10.29 -8.37
N CYS A 576 26.27 11.51 -8.50
CA CYS A 576 26.26 12.21 -9.78
C CYS A 576 27.66 12.39 -10.35
N VAL A 577 28.66 12.75 -9.54
CA VAL A 577 30.05 12.88 -10.01
C VAL A 577 30.62 11.52 -10.40
N LEU A 578 30.51 10.52 -9.52
CA LEU A 578 31.11 9.19 -9.71
C LEU A 578 30.51 8.47 -10.92
N ARG A 579 29.19 8.48 -11.07
CA ARG A 579 28.48 7.88 -12.22
C ARG A 579 28.85 8.56 -13.54
N ASN A 580 29.31 9.81 -13.50
CA ASN A 580 29.73 10.60 -14.67
C ASN A 580 31.26 10.73 -14.82
N ALA A 581 32.06 10.02 -14.01
CA ALA A 581 33.51 10.22 -13.90
C ALA A 581 34.26 9.94 -15.21
N THR A 582 33.84 8.93 -15.97
CA THR A 582 34.44 8.54 -17.25
C THR A 582 33.39 8.46 -18.37
N PRO A 583 33.79 8.61 -19.65
CA PRO A 583 32.86 8.42 -20.77
C PRO A 583 32.22 7.04 -20.78
N TRP A 584 32.98 5.99 -20.41
CA TRP A 584 32.49 4.62 -20.34
C TRP A 584 31.36 4.46 -19.32
N LEU A 585 31.51 5.08 -18.14
CA LEU A 585 30.43 5.10 -17.15
C LEU A 585 29.22 5.86 -17.74
N ARG A 586 29.39 7.05 -18.30
CA ARG A 586 28.25 7.82 -18.85
C ARG A 586 27.49 7.13 -19.98
N SER A 587 28.18 6.34 -20.80
CA SER A 587 27.59 5.70 -21.97
C SER A 587 27.11 4.28 -21.72
N THR A 588 27.59 3.58 -20.69
CA THR A 588 27.18 2.19 -20.41
C THR A 588 26.02 2.17 -19.44
N ASN A 589 24.86 1.64 -19.87
CA ASN A 589 23.66 1.56 -19.04
C ASN A 589 23.04 0.15 -19.10
N SER A 590 22.44 -0.28 -17.99
CA SER A 590 21.70 -1.55 -17.87
C SER A 590 20.29 -1.45 -18.45
N ARG A 591 19.96 -2.31 -19.42
CA ARG A 591 18.59 -2.38 -19.96
C ARG A 591 17.57 -2.87 -18.95
N PHE A 592 17.98 -3.76 -18.02
CA PHE A 592 17.13 -4.23 -16.93
C PHE A 592 16.71 -3.08 -16.00
N PHE A 593 17.67 -2.28 -15.52
CA PHE A 593 17.34 -1.15 -14.67
C PHE A 593 16.60 -0.05 -15.43
N ILE A 594 16.93 0.25 -16.68
CA ILE A 594 16.15 1.22 -17.49
C ILE A 594 14.67 0.82 -17.55
N PHE A 595 14.36 -0.45 -17.74
CA PHE A 595 12.98 -0.94 -17.77
C PHE A 595 12.24 -0.62 -16.45
N PHE A 596 12.84 -0.93 -15.30
CA PHE A 596 12.24 -0.59 -14.00
C PHE A 596 12.17 0.92 -13.76
N GLY A 597 13.10 1.69 -14.30
CA GLY A 597 13.07 3.16 -14.23
C GLY A 597 11.86 3.76 -14.93
N GLN A 598 11.47 3.19 -16.07
CA GLN A 598 10.35 3.66 -16.88
C GLN A 598 8.97 3.42 -16.24
N CYS A 599 8.84 2.41 -15.37
CA CYS A 599 7.63 2.11 -14.59
C CYS A 599 7.84 2.29 -13.06
N SER A 600 8.82 3.11 -12.67
CA SER A 600 9.22 3.28 -11.26
C SER A 600 8.10 3.89 -10.40
N LEU A 601 7.33 4.83 -10.93
CA LEU A 601 6.19 5.44 -10.24
C LEU A 601 5.09 4.40 -9.96
N GLU A 602 4.71 3.64 -10.99
CA GLU A 602 3.64 2.65 -10.90
C GLU A 602 4.04 1.49 -9.99
N THR A 603 5.27 0.96 -10.14
CA THR A 603 5.79 -0.05 -9.21
C THR A 603 5.81 0.47 -7.78
N PHE A 604 6.11 1.76 -7.56
CA PHE A 604 6.11 2.34 -6.23
C PHE A 604 4.72 2.41 -5.60
N ILE A 605 3.70 2.82 -6.35
CA ILE A 605 2.34 2.96 -5.83
C ILE A 605 1.69 1.58 -5.67
N ILE A 606 1.82 0.72 -6.68
CA ILE A 606 1.17 -0.59 -6.73
C ILE A 606 1.72 -1.53 -5.65
N GLN A 607 2.96 -1.34 -5.19
CA GLN A 607 3.53 -2.22 -4.15
C GLN A 607 2.66 -2.28 -2.90
N PHE A 608 1.98 -1.20 -2.53
CA PHE A 608 1.14 -1.12 -1.32
C PHE A 608 -0.21 -1.87 -1.44
N HIS A 609 -0.57 -2.34 -2.64
CA HIS A 609 -1.84 -3.01 -2.89
C HIS A 609 -1.70 -4.40 -3.52
N LEU A 610 -0.52 -4.74 -4.04
CA LEU A 610 -0.27 -6.01 -4.71
C LEU A 610 0.96 -6.76 -4.20
N PHE A 611 1.97 -6.04 -3.74
CA PHE A 611 3.23 -6.63 -3.27
C PHE A 611 3.29 -6.74 -1.75
N ILE A 612 2.64 -5.80 -1.07
CA ILE A 612 2.50 -5.63 0.37
C ILE A 612 1.00 -5.47 0.65
N ALA A 613 0.54 -5.94 1.79
CA ALA A 613 -0.83 -5.76 2.23
C ALA A 613 -1.09 -4.29 2.64
N GLY A 614 -2.36 -3.85 2.59
CA GLY A 614 -2.77 -2.50 2.98
C GLY A 614 -2.52 -2.11 4.45
N ASP A 615 -2.00 -3.01 5.28
CA ASP A 615 -1.49 -2.75 6.63
C ASP A 615 0.00 -2.37 6.66
N THR A 616 0.65 -2.37 5.50
CA THR A 616 2.10 -2.20 5.28
C THR A 616 3.00 -3.19 6.04
N ARG A 617 2.43 -4.14 6.79
CA ARG A 617 3.12 -5.11 7.65
C ARG A 617 3.13 -6.51 7.05
N GLY A 618 2.12 -6.85 6.24
CA GLY A 618 2.01 -8.12 5.55
C GLY A 618 2.49 -8.09 4.09
N ILE A 619 2.75 -9.26 3.52
CA ILE A 619 2.93 -9.50 2.08
C ILE A 619 1.73 -10.29 1.54
N ILE A 620 1.40 -10.08 0.27
CA ILE A 620 0.30 -10.79 -0.37
C ILE A 620 0.78 -12.17 -0.84
N MET A 621 -0.02 -13.19 -0.52
CA MET A 621 0.24 -14.58 -0.89
C MET A 621 -0.73 -15.00 -2.00
N MET A 622 -0.24 -14.96 -3.25
CA MET A 622 -0.95 -15.48 -4.41
C MET A 622 -0.96 -17.01 -4.44
N ILE A 623 0.12 -17.65 -3.95
CA ILE A 623 0.21 -19.10 -3.80
C ILE A 623 0.32 -19.41 -2.30
N PRO A 624 -0.74 -19.95 -1.68
CA PRO A 624 -0.69 -20.37 -0.29
C PRO A 624 0.12 -21.66 -0.14
N GLY A 625 0.99 -21.73 0.86
CA GLY A 625 1.69 -22.99 1.20
C GLY A 625 2.83 -22.89 2.22
N GLY A 626 2.83 -21.87 3.07
CA GLY A 626 3.82 -21.73 4.15
C GLY A 626 5.24 -21.41 3.68
N PRO A 627 6.25 -21.59 4.57
CA PRO A 627 7.62 -21.14 4.33
C PRO A 627 8.29 -21.75 3.09
N TRP A 628 7.98 -23.01 2.77
CA TRP A 628 8.58 -23.73 1.63
C TRP A 628 8.13 -23.19 0.27
N LEU A 629 6.87 -22.74 0.15
CA LEU A 629 6.35 -22.14 -1.09
C LEU A 629 6.58 -20.62 -1.14
N ARG A 630 7.15 -20.01 -0.10
CA ARG A 630 7.40 -18.57 -0.04
C ARG A 630 8.29 -18.05 -1.18
N PRO A 631 9.38 -18.74 -1.60
CA PRO A 631 10.17 -18.31 -2.76
C PRO A 631 9.38 -18.40 -4.08
N LEU A 632 8.54 -19.42 -4.23
CA LEU A 632 7.66 -19.56 -5.39
C LEU A 632 6.60 -18.46 -5.43
N ASN A 633 5.99 -18.16 -4.28
CA ASN A 633 5.08 -17.03 -4.14
C ASN A 633 5.76 -15.71 -4.49
N PHE A 634 6.99 -15.48 -4.01
CA PHE A 634 7.78 -14.30 -4.36
C PHE A 634 7.98 -14.19 -5.87
N ALA A 635 8.36 -15.27 -6.54
CA ALA A 635 8.58 -15.27 -7.99
C ALA A 635 7.28 -14.96 -8.75
N VAL A 636 6.18 -15.65 -8.44
CA VAL A 636 4.89 -15.45 -9.12
C VAL A 636 4.32 -14.07 -8.85
N THR A 637 4.31 -13.63 -7.59
CA THR A 637 3.81 -12.31 -7.19
C THR A 637 4.65 -11.21 -7.85
N SER A 638 5.97 -11.35 -7.90
CA SER A 638 6.86 -10.39 -8.58
C SER A 638 6.59 -10.31 -10.08
N LEU A 639 6.36 -11.44 -10.76
CA LEU A 639 6.05 -11.45 -12.19
C LEU A 639 4.73 -10.73 -12.48
N VAL A 640 3.67 -11.04 -11.73
CA VAL A 640 2.37 -10.38 -11.86
C VAL A 640 2.49 -8.89 -11.53
N PHE A 641 3.17 -8.56 -10.44
CA PHE A 641 3.40 -7.19 -9.99
C PHE A 641 4.12 -6.34 -11.05
N VAL A 642 5.22 -6.85 -11.61
CA VAL A 642 6.00 -6.14 -12.65
C VAL A 642 5.18 -5.99 -13.93
N PHE A 643 4.45 -7.04 -14.34
CA PHE A 643 3.57 -6.97 -15.50
C PHE A 643 2.49 -5.91 -15.34
N VAL A 644 1.74 -5.94 -14.24
CA VAL A 644 0.67 -4.98 -13.95
C VAL A 644 1.24 -3.56 -13.90
N SER A 645 2.36 -3.35 -13.23
CA SER A 645 2.99 -2.03 -13.13
C SER A 645 3.41 -1.48 -14.49
N ASN A 646 3.99 -2.30 -15.36
CA ASN A 646 4.35 -1.90 -16.72
C ASN A 646 3.12 -1.56 -17.57
N GLN A 647 2.05 -2.38 -17.50
CA GLN A 647 0.81 -2.11 -18.23
C GLN A 647 0.14 -0.81 -17.77
N VAL A 648 0.10 -0.57 -16.46
CA VAL A 648 -0.42 0.68 -15.89
C VAL A 648 0.44 1.87 -16.35
N ALA A 649 1.76 1.76 -16.37
CA ALA A 649 2.65 2.85 -16.79
C ALA A 649 2.42 3.27 -18.26
N ILE A 650 2.18 2.28 -19.13
CA ILE A 650 1.83 2.54 -20.53
C ILE A 650 0.43 3.18 -20.60
N ALA A 651 -0.54 2.62 -19.88
CA ALA A 651 -1.92 3.09 -19.91
C ALA A 651 -2.07 4.53 -19.39
N THR A 652 -1.48 4.84 -18.22
CA THR A 652 -1.52 6.19 -17.62
C THR A 652 -0.85 7.22 -18.52
N GLY A 653 0.26 6.86 -19.18
CA GLY A 653 0.94 7.72 -20.16
C GLY A 653 0.02 8.10 -21.33
N LEU A 654 -0.69 7.13 -21.91
CA LEU A 654 -1.62 7.35 -23.02
C LEU A 654 -2.87 8.12 -22.58
N LEU A 655 -3.45 7.78 -21.44
CA LEU A 655 -4.63 8.47 -20.90
C LEU A 655 -4.33 9.92 -20.54
N THR A 656 -3.16 10.21 -19.97
CA THR A 656 -2.75 11.60 -19.69
C THR A 656 -2.66 12.41 -20.98
N SER A 657 -2.13 11.82 -22.07
CA SER A 657 -2.05 12.50 -23.37
C SER A 657 -3.41 12.86 -23.96
N TRP A 658 -4.44 12.06 -23.64
CA TRP A 658 -5.82 12.30 -24.04
C TRP A 658 -6.47 13.39 -23.18
N ILE A 659 -6.36 13.29 -21.84
CA ILE A 659 -6.96 14.23 -20.89
C ILE A 659 -6.41 15.64 -21.08
N CYS A 660 -5.10 15.76 -21.31
CA CYS A 660 -4.42 17.04 -21.41
C CYS A 660 -4.12 17.46 -22.86
N TYR A 661 -4.94 17.03 -23.82
CA TYR A 661 -4.72 17.35 -25.23
C TYR A 661 -4.65 18.87 -25.45
N ILE A 662 -3.52 19.35 -25.97
CA ILE A 662 -3.35 20.74 -26.43
C ILE A 662 -3.40 20.71 -27.96
N PRO A 663 -4.34 21.42 -28.61
CA PRO A 663 -4.35 21.55 -30.06
C PRO A 663 -3.02 22.17 -30.53
N LYS A 664 -2.32 21.51 -31.45
CA LYS A 664 -1.18 22.15 -32.11
C LYS A 664 -1.73 23.34 -32.91
N PRO A 665 -1.18 24.57 -32.77
CA PRO A 665 -1.59 25.67 -33.63
C PRO A 665 -1.35 25.26 -35.08
N SER A 666 -2.39 25.33 -35.90
CA SER A 666 -2.31 25.01 -37.32
C SER A 666 -1.24 25.90 -37.95
N SER A 667 -0.16 25.31 -38.45
CA SER A 667 0.83 26.02 -39.25
C SER A 667 0.14 26.58 -40.50
N ARG A 668 -0.22 27.86 -40.47
CA ARG A 668 -0.55 28.64 -41.65
C ARG A 668 0.35 29.88 -41.69
N LEU A 669 1.39 29.80 -42.52
CA LEU A 669 1.67 30.73 -43.62
C LEU A 669 2.92 30.24 -44.37
N PRO A 670 2.91 30.20 -45.72
CA PRO A 670 4.06 29.83 -46.51
C PRO A 670 4.95 31.06 -46.69
N THR A 671 6.22 30.98 -46.29
CA THR A 671 7.23 31.96 -46.71
C THR A 671 8.33 31.24 -47.47
N SER A 672 8.54 31.72 -48.68
CA SER A 672 9.37 31.19 -49.77
C SER A 672 10.87 31.14 -49.46
N THR A 673 11.49 30.04 -49.92
CA THR A 673 12.85 29.92 -50.50
C THR A 673 14.07 30.46 -49.74
N SER A 674 14.92 29.55 -49.26
CA SER A 674 16.32 29.49 -49.73
C SER A 674 17.00 28.14 -49.44
N SER A 675 17.31 27.49 -50.56
CA SER A 675 18.29 26.45 -50.90
C SER A 675 19.43 26.14 -49.91
N ALA A 676 19.63 24.85 -49.58
CA ALA A 676 20.79 24.03 -50.00
C ALA A 676 20.89 22.72 -49.17
N ILE A 677 20.90 21.58 -49.88
CA ILE A 677 21.12 20.19 -49.39
C ILE A 677 22.62 19.85 -49.66
N PRO A 678 23.29 18.89 -48.99
CA PRO A 678 23.26 17.48 -49.45
C PRO A 678 23.26 16.38 -48.35
N SER A 679 22.26 15.49 -48.46
CA SER A 679 22.28 14.02 -48.37
C SER A 679 23.29 13.25 -47.50
N LEU A 680 22.77 12.36 -46.64
CA LEU A 680 23.39 11.07 -46.26
C LEU A 680 22.61 9.91 -46.92
N PRO A 681 23.28 8.80 -47.32
CA PRO A 681 22.69 7.77 -48.17
C PRO A 681 21.82 6.75 -47.43
N SER A 682 20.82 6.24 -48.15
CA SER A 682 19.95 5.13 -47.78
C SER A 682 20.72 3.82 -47.77
N SER A 683 20.63 3.07 -46.66
CA SER A 683 20.79 1.61 -46.60
C SER A 683 20.29 1.11 -45.24
N ALA A 684 19.09 0.51 -45.22
CA ALA A 684 18.62 -0.54 -44.30
C ALA A 684 17.09 -0.51 -44.19
N THR A 685 16.44 -1.01 -45.24
CA THR A 685 15.08 -1.55 -45.17
C THR A 685 15.11 -2.89 -44.43
N LEU A 686 14.01 -3.18 -43.71
CA LEU A 686 13.60 -4.43 -43.05
C LEU A 686 14.06 -4.69 -41.59
N ALA A 687 13.30 -4.14 -40.64
CA ALA A 687 12.83 -4.85 -39.45
C ALA A 687 11.57 -4.18 -38.85
N SER A 688 10.42 -4.80 -39.13
CA SER A 688 9.13 -4.80 -38.41
C SER A 688 8.84 -3.79 -37.27
N SER A 689 7.86 -2.92 -37.55
CA SER A 689 6.65 -2.64 -36.74
C SER A 689 6.76 -2.58 -35.20
N GLY A 690 6.85 -1.36 -34.70
CA GLY A 690 6.45 -0.95 -33.35
C GLY A 690 6.34 0.57 -33.33
N ALA A 691 5.12 1.10 -33.26
CA ALA A 691 4.84 2.53 -33.32
C ALA A 691 5.44 3.28 -32.11
N HIS A 692 6.71 3.65 -32.21
CA HIS A 692 7.30 4.68 -31.36
C HIS A 692 6.81 6.04 -31.84
N THR A 693 5.72 6.53 -31.26
CA THR A 693 5.39 7.95 -31.36
C THR A 693 6.41 8.74 -30.55
N ALA A 694 7.26 9.48 -31.26
CA ALA A 694 8.14 10.49 -30.73
C ALA A 694 7.33 11.59 -30.03
N GLY A 695 7.07 11.39 -28.74
CA GLY A 695 6.51 12.38 -27.83
C GLY A 695 7.50 12.62 -26.71
N GLY A 696 8.22 13.74 -26.75
CA GLY A 696 9.11 14.17 -25.68
C GLY A 696 8.32 14.55 -24.43
N GLY A 697 7.93 13.54 -23.64
CA GLY A 697 7.32 13.73 -22.33
C GLY A 697 8.35 14.17 -21.29
N PRO A 698 8.09 15.23 -20.50
CA PRO A 698 8.91 15.56 -19.35
C PRO A 698 8.82 14.45 -18.30
N GLU A 699 9.92 14.30 -17.58
CA GLU A 699 10.21 13.29 -16.58
C GLU A 699 9.55 13.67 -15.25
N TYR A 700 8.85 12.73 -14.60
CA TYR A 700 8.24 12.94 -13.29
C TYR A 700 8.42 11.71 -12.44
N VAL A 701 8.86 11.90 -11.19
CA VAL A 701 8.91 10.82 -10.19
C VAL A 701 8.47 11.38 -8.84
N ALA A 702 7.49 10.71 -8.24
CA ALA A 702 7.10 10.89 -6.85
C ALA A 702 7.40 9.58 -6.11
N LEU A 703 8.29 9.64 -5.12
CA LEU A 703 8.58 8.53 -4.24
C LEU A 703 8.52 9.03 -2.80
N SER A 704 7.73 8.38 -1.93
CA SER A 704 7.67 8.70 -0.51
C SER A 704 7.34 7.47 0.33
N THR A 705 8.27 7.06 1.19
CA THR A 705 8.15 5.90 2.09
C THR A 705 7.00 6.08 3.09
N MET A 706 6.10 5.09 3.17
CA MET A 706 5.22 4.89 4.31
C MET A 706 6.08 4.70 5.57
N GLY A 707 5.78 5.46 6.62
CA GLY A 707 6.45 5.30 7.91
C GLY A 707 5.69 4.26 8.71
N ASP A 708 6.39 3.25 9.23
CA ASP A 708 5.81 2.31 10.19
C ASP A 708 5.51 3.04 11.50
N ASP A 709 4.25 2.98 11.94
CA ASP A 709 3.88 3.27 13.32
C ASP A 709 4.57 2.30 14.28
N ALA A 710 5.07 2.87 15.37
CA ALA A 710 5.98 2.28 16.33
C ALA A 710 5.48 0.96 16.95
N GLU A 711 6.36 -0.05 16.99
CA GLU A 711 6.28 -1.15 17.94
C GLU A 711 7.47 -1.08 18.91
N GLY A 712 7.17 -0.99 20.21
CA GLY A 712 7.96 -1.57 21.29
C GLY A 712 9.21 -0.83 21.79
N GLY A 713 9.05 0.16 22.67
CA GLY A 713 10.10 0.75 23.53
C GLY A 713 9.46 1.65 24.61
N PRO A 714 10.02 1.74 25.83
CA PRO A 714 9.24 1.95 27.06
C PRO A 714 8.49 3.29 27.13
N GLN A 715 7.27 3.21 27.67
CA GLN A 715 6.46 4.35 28.09
C GLN A 715 7.28 5.32 28.96
N ASP A 716 7.45 6.56 28.50
CA ASP A 716 7.06 7.76 29.25
C ASP A 716 7.47 9.07 28.53
N LYS A 717 6.66 10.11 28.75
CA LYS A 717 6.85 11.57 28.49
C LYS A 717 6.32 12.23 27.20
N ASN A 718 5.96 11.52 26.14
CA ASN A 718 5.37 12.17 24.94
C ASN A 718 3.82 12.13 24.88
N VAL A 719 3.17 11.39 25.77
CA VAL A 719 1.68 11.27 25.81
C VAL A 719 1.00 12.50 26.43
N GLU A 720 1.69 13.25 27.29
CA GLU A 720 1.10 14.44 27.95
C GLU A 720 0.90 15.63 26.99
N SER A 721 1.73 15.75 25.95
CA SER A 721 1.59 16.78 24.90
C SER A 721 0.36 16.53 24.00
N PHE A 722 0.09 15.26 23.66
CA PHE A 722 -1.07 14.85 22.86
C PHE A 722 -2.40 15.00 23.62
N ALA A 723 -2.41 14.73 24.93
CA ALA A 723 -3.61 14.86 25.76
C ALA A 723 -3.99 16.33 26.04
N ALA A 724 -3.00 17.24 26.08
CA ALA A 724 -3.23 18.67 26.30
C ALA A 724 -3.83 19.39 25.07
N GLY A 725 -3.44 18.99 23.85
CA GLY A 725 -4.01 19.49 22.60
C GLY A 725 -5.47 19.05 22.40
N ALA A 726 -5.77 17.78 22.67
CA ALA A 726 -7.13 17.23 22.56
C ALA A 726 -8.12 17.85 23.57
N ARG A 727 -7.68 18.14 24.80
CA ARG A 727 -8.51 18.83 25.80
C ARG A 727 -8.78 20.30 25.49
N MET A 728 -7.94 20.95 24.68
CA MET A 728 -8.17 22.32 24.22
C MET A 728 -9.24 22.39 23.11
N ASP A 729 -9.26 21.41 22.19
CA ASP A 729 -10.28 21.34 21.13
C ASP A 729 -11.67 20.95 21.67
N GLU A 730 -11.76 20.01 22.62
CA GLU A 730 -13.04 19.64 23.26
C GLU A 730 -13.67 20.80 24.05
N ARG A 731 -12.86 21.71 24.60
CA ARG A 731 -13.35 22.87 25.35
C ARG A 731 -13.85 23.99 24.44
N ARG A 732 -13.43 24.00 23.17
CA ARG A 732 -13.83 25.00 22.17
C ARG A 732 -15.15 24.64 21.48
N GLU A 733 -15.53 23.37 21.43
CA GLU A 733 -16.83 22.92 20.89
C GLU A 733 -18.03 23.17 21.81
N ARG A 734 -17.81 23.39 23.12
CA ARG A 734 -18.90 23.58 24.10
C ARG A 734 -19.35 25.03 24.33
N GLY A 735 -18.79 26.01 23.63
CA GLY A 735 -19.11 27.42 23.87
C GLY A 735 -19.02 28.30 22.62
N GLY A 736 -20.08 28.35 21.82
CA GLY A 736 -20.21 29.33 20.75
C GLY A 736 -21.51 29.19 19.96
N GLY A 737 -22.42 30.16 20.10
CA GLY A 737 -23.70 30.16 19.39
C GLY A 737 -23.53 30.11 17.87
N TYR A 738 -24.27 29.21 17.22
CA TYR A 738 -24.23 29.01 15.78
C TYR A 738 -24.76 30.23 15.01
N GLY A 739 -23.85 31.06 14.50
CA GLY A 739 -24.14 32.03 13.45
C GLY A 739 -24.54 31.34 12.13
N VAL A 740 -25.11 32.11 11.20
CA VAL A 740 -25.61 31.64 9.88
C VAL A 740 -24.57 30.81 9.12
N MET A 741 -23.29 31.15 9.24
CA MET A 741 -22.17 30.44 8.61
C MET A 741 -21.92 29.04 9.20
N GLY A 742 -22.19 28.83 10.50
CA GLY A 742 -22.15 27.52 11.15
C GLY A 742 -23.30 26.60 10.75
N LYS A 743 -24.48 27.17 10.44
CA LYS A 743 -25.63 26.41 9.90
C LYS A 743 -25.39 25.98 8.46
N VAL A 744 -24.81 26.86 7.63
CA VAL A 744 -24.43 26.52 6.25
C VAL A 744 -23.33 25.45 6.23
N ARG A 745 -22.35 25.55 7.13
CA ARG A 745 -21.31 24.52 7.33
C ARG A 745 -21.89 23.16 7.73
N ALA A 746 -22.75 23.12 8.75
CA ALA A 746 -23.42 21.88 9.17
C ALA A 746 -24.34 21.29 8.09
N TRP A 747 -24.86 22.12 7.18
CA TRP A 747 -25.71 21.70 6.07
C TRP A 747 -24.90 21.13 4.89
N LEU A 748 -23.76 21.76 4.57
CA LEU A 748 -22.76 21.23 3.62
C LEU A 748 -22.11 19.93 4.14
N GLU A 749 -21.91 19.80 5.45
CA GLU A 749 -21.32 18.61 6.07
C GLU A 749 -22.25 17.37 6.06
N ARG A 750 -23.56 17.49 5.83
CA ARG A 750 -24.49 16.35 5.92
C ARG A 750 -25.01 15.81 4.59
N ASP A 751 -25.03 16.61 3.52
CA ASP A 751 -25.67 16.20 2.26
C ASP A 751 -24.70 16.21 1.07
N LEU A 752 -24.42 15.00 0.56
CA LEU A 752 -23.50 14.75 -0.56
C LEU A 752 -23.97 15.41 -1.87
N ARG A 753 -25.28 15.60 -2.08
CA ARG A 753 -25.84 16.20 -3.32
C ARG A 753 -25.54 17.69 -3.38
N VAL A 754 -25.65 18.36 -2.23
CA VAL A 754 -25.34 19.79 -2.08
C VAL A 754 -23.84 20.03 -2.31
N ARG A 755 -22.99 19.11 -1.86
CA ARG A 755 -21.54 19.17 -2.08
C ARG A 755 -21.17 19.06 -3.56
N PHE A 756 -21.75 18.09 -4.28
CA PHE A 756 -21.53 17.97 -5.73
C PHE A 756 -22.03 19.20 -6.48
N ALA A 757 -23.19 19.75 -6.11
CA ALA A 757 -23.69 20.98 -6.70
C ALA A 757 -22.77 22.19 -6.45
N ALA A 758 -22.21 22.32 -5.24
CA ALA A 758 -21.26 23.39 -4.91
C ALA A 758 -19.93 23.26 -5.68
N ILE A 759 -19.40 22.05 -5.83
CA ILE A 759 -18.19 21.78 -6.63
C ILE A 759 -18.44 22.09 -8.11
N LEU A 760 -19.57 21.63 -8.66
CA LEU A 760 -19.94 21.90 -10.06
C LEU A 760 -20.19 23.40 -10.31
N MET A 761 -20.81 24.11 -9.37
CA MET A 761 -20.96 25.57 -9.45
C MET A 761 -19.61 26.29 -9.34
N GLY A 762 -18.68 25.80 -8.50
CA GLY A 762 -17.33 26.35 -8.40
C GLY A 762 -16.50 26.15 -9.67
N LEU A 763 -16.59 24.96 -10.28
CA LEU A 763 -15.96 24.65 -11.55
C LEU A 763 -16.58 25.46 -12.70
N TRP A 764 -17.90 25.64 -12.69
CA TRP A 764 -18.61 26.50 -13.65
C TRP A 764 -18.19 27.97 -13.50
N ALA A 765 -18.13 28.50 -12.27
CA ALA A 765 -17.67 29.86 -12.02
C ALA A 765 -16.20 30.07 -12.42
N LEU A 766 -15.32 29.10 -12.17
CA LEU A 766 -13.93 29.14 -12.63
C LEU A 766 -13.82 29.13 -14.16
N ASN A 767 -14.68 28.38 -14.85
CA ASN A 767 -14.76 28.35 -16.30
C ASN A 767 -15.25 29.69 -16.89
N GLU A 768 -16.18 30.37 -16.22
CA GLU A 768 -16.64 31.72 -16.61
C GLU A 768 -15.60 32.82 -16.29
N MET A 769 -14.79 32.65 -15.23
CA MET A 769 -13.74 33.60 -14.85
C MET A 769 -12.47 33.48 -15.70
N TYR A 770 -12.23 32.33 -16.33
CA TYR A 770 -11.09 32.07 -17.23
C TYR A 770 -11.56 31.37 -18.52
N PRO A 771 -12.30 32.08 -19.40
CA PRO A 771 -12.65 31.54 -20.70
C PRO A 771 -11.37 31.30 -21.52
N ALA A 772 -11.28 30.11 -22.11
CA ALA A 772 -10.12 29.63 -22.87
C ALA A 772 -9.74 30.49 -24.09
#